data_AF-A0A957I8C9-F1
#
_entry.id   AF-A0A957I8C9-F1
#
_cell.length_a   1.000
_cell.length_b   1.000
_cell.length_c   1.000
_cell.angle_alpha   90.00
_cell.angle_beta   90.00
_cell.angle_gamma   90.00
#
_symmetry.space_group_name_H-M   'P 1'
#
loop_
_entity.id
_entity.type
_entity.pdbx_description
1 polymer ?
#
loop_
_entity_poly.entity_id
_entity_poly.type
_entity_poly.pdbx_seq_one_letter_code
_entity_poly.pdbx_strand_id
1 'polypeptide(L)'
;MIYLERPAPPIHLLDSGITQKWNTEIVQWAKRAVERQQLTLPEIKFPFQERDFGLELEKSLRITFAQKCVYCESVQEDTNSNFQLLYYRPFPNEANVKNWQKTLHYFWLAWQWPNMYLACPTCYEHYMNNGRPFPVKNLRAQPAMCQSYQELFHVAWLNETEKPLILDPCYDKPGQHIQYILKENSVELKGISERGEVTISVLKLNRKQLGYARRKEANHFEQHVRAIWQKASSGKLSQADINKLIDKCEPNVPFAGLKRYILQQQLYEHQLETLGNEWEIVRDQLRQWQEETAVAPKPFPLPSITITQEPPPPPPSLEFPFVRWKVTGIEDTERKHCVLLLKALNPSFREVTVTREFGAGFSGAKVFLVTRKNMSGELLSPIVVKFDTLNSLQEEVANYKGYINGRFTKCVSLEFDIIELPNVPYACIAYQLAGGGKFDVESIKSFWWECSNIQAALNALNTIGADWKDVWIEGETRRNYSLLSYDWLLPPNFIVEVETASSGFDDRKLIRPDDIFELLNSSEYLEASVCIQPTTSESLSFIVREVNGNEGEVTLDLPQNQTDKFRIRLCNIENIKQFKIGETISTPIYGRIINDRITFLKKIVANVFDHTLVGLDKNQITFPGLENFPLENPLHQLPNILKIDLPSAKVSIVHGDMNLENILIRTDAQGYDISVIDFGKTKKAHNIHDLLRLETSVWLYLISLQLPNLTPGDRHALIWQIKGIYSIFKSVHERGAEENFNNSEIDLSIPCAILREIRHYAFDIMEGATEQKYKNYYLGLCLYMLGALKFKNLDSPENNAPIPRQVAFQLACLAFHTAENGEIEAWRDSDNEDQIDSERVPKVQPKVQHSEKYLHDELAKFFNLDELAKLCYEIDIVYEHLSGENAERKAIELVQYCKRHDKTATLIEHCKRERPSRDWHNLQL
;
A
#
# COMPACT_ATOMS: atom_id res chain seq x y z
N MET A 1 -11.35 -14.77 -31.91
CA MET A 1 -10.51 -14.08 -30.92
C MET A 1 -11.22 -14.15 -29.60
N ILE A 2 -10.49 -14.40 -28.51
CA ILE A 2 -11.02 -14.57 -27.16
C ILE A 2 -10.20 -13.72 -26.19
N TYR A 3 -10.82 -13.28 -25.10
CA TYR A 3 -10.11 -12.64 -23.99
C TYR A 3 -9.19 -13.66 -23.31
N LEU A 4 -7.97 -13.24 -22.98
CA LEU A 4 -6.98 -14.07 -22.32
C LEU A 4 -6.54 -13.36 -21.05
N GLU A 5 -6.83 -13.94 -19.90
CA GLU A 5 -6.30 -13.41 -18.64
C GLU A 5 -4.78 -13.49 -18.67
N ARG A 6 -4.13 -12.34 -18.44
CA ARG A 6 -2.67 -12.25 -18.45
C ARG A 6 -2.16 -12.61 -17.05
N PRO A 7 -1.39 -13.69 -16.88
CA PRO A 7 -0.77 -14.01 -15.61
C PRO A 7 0.34 -13.01 -15.27
N ALA A 8 0.71 -12.99 -14.00
CA ALA A 8 1.88 -12.25 -13.53
C ALA A 8 3.13 -12.62 -14.35
N PRO A 9 4.05 -11.66 -14.58
CA PRO A 9 5.28 -11.93 -15.30
C PRO A 9 6.09 -13.03 -14.60
N PRO A 10 6.82 -13.88 -15.34
CA PRO A 10 7.79 -14.78 -14.72
C PRO A 10 8.89 -13.95 -14.03
N ILE A 11 8.80 -13.85 -12.69
CA ILE A 11 9.63 -12.96 -11.84
C ILE A 11 11.13 -13.18 -12.10
N HIS A 12 11.56 -14.44 -12.23
CA HIS A 12 12.97 -14.78 -12.48
C HIS A 12 13.54 -14.22 -13.80
N LEU A 13 12.71 -13.96 -14.82
CA LEU A 13 13.13 -13.41 -16.11
C LEU A 13 13.08 -11.87 -16.11
N LEU A 14 12.00 -11.31 -15.58
CA LEU A 14 11.68 -9.88 -15.71
C LEU A 14 12.09 -9.02 -14.50
N ASP A 15 12.37 -9.65 -13.35
CA ASP A 15 12.86 -9.01 -12.13
C ASP A 15 14.36 -9.29 -11.87
N SER A 16 15.04 -9.84 -12.87
CA SER A 16 16.49 -9.97 -12.83
C SER A 16 17.12 -8.58 -12.73
N GLY A 17 18.24 -8.45 -11.98
CA GLY A 17 18.99 -7.20 -11.89
C GLY A 17 19.43 -6.66 -13.27
N ILE A 18 19.43 -7.51 -14.30
CA ILE A 18 19.67 -7.14 -15.69
C ILE A 18 18.48 -6.34 -16.24
N THR A 19 17.24 -6.86 -16.16
CA THR A 19 16.04 -6.20 -16.69
C THR A 19 15.74 -4.87 -15.98
N GLN A 20 15.92 -4.82 -14.66
CA GLN A 20 15.75 -3.57 -13.88
C GLN A 20 16.75 -2.49 -14.31
N LYS A 21 18.04 -2.84 -14.42
CA LYS A 21 19.09 -1.94 -14.90
C LYS A 21 18.76 -1.36 -16.29
N TRP A 22 18.34 -2.21 -17.22
CA TRP A 22 17.99 -1.77 -18.57
C TRP A 22 16.74 -0.88 -18.60
N ASN A 23 15.71 -1.18 -17.80
CA ASN A 23 14.52 -0.34 -17.70
C ASN A 23 14.86 1.08 -17.19
N THR A 24 15.79 1.21 -16.24
CA THR A 24 16.27 2.51 -15.77
C THR A 24 17.08 3.24 -16.84
N GLU A 25 18.05 2.57 -17.47
CA GLU A 25 18.93 3.18 -18.48
C GLU A 25 18.17 3.63 -19.73
N ILE A 26 17.24 2.81 -20.23
CA ILE A 26 16.43 3.08 -21.42
C ILE A 26 15.50 4.27 -21.20
N VAL A 27 14.89 4.40 -20.01
CA VAL A 27 14.02 5.54 -19.68
C VAL A 27 14.81 6.83 -19.51
N GLN A 28 15.95 6.77 -18.82
CA GLN A 28 16.83 7.95 -18.68
C GLN A 28 17.36 8.40 -20.04
N TRP A 29 17.68 7.46 -20.92
CA TRP A 29 18.04 7.77 -22.29
C TRP A 29 16.88 8.41 -23.06
N ALA A 30 15.67 7.82 -22.97
CA ALA A 30 14.49 8.32 -23.66
C ALA A 30 14.13 9.77 -23.26
N LYS A 31 14.22 10.10 -21.96
CA LYS A 31 14.00 11.46 -21.46
C LYS A 31 15.01 12.45 -22.06
N ARG A 32 16.30 12.13 -22.01
CA ARG A 32 17.38 12.97 -22.56
C ARG A 32 17.30 13.13 -24.08
N ALA A 33 16.86 12.11 -24.81
CA ALA A 33 16.73 12.16 -26.26
C ALA A 33 15.60 13.11 -26.71
N VAL A 34 14.47 13.11 -25.99
CA VAL A 34 13.35 14.03 -26.22
C VAL A 34 13.77 15.48 -25.93
N GLU A 35 14.45 15.73 -24.82
CA GLU A 35 14.97 17.06 -24.45
C GLU A 35 15.96 17.63 -25.46
N ARG A 36 16.81 16.77 -26.04
CA ARG A 36 17.87 17.16 -26.98
C ARG A 36 17.43 17.15 -28.45
N GLN A 37 16.16 16.89 -28.75
CA GLN A 37 15.64 16.66 -30.11
C GLN A 37 16.46 15.63 -30.91
N GLN A 38 17.06 14.65 -30.23
CA GLN A 38 17.86 13.60 -30.86
C GLN A 38 16.94 12.50 -31.41
N LEU A 39 16.81 12.43 -32.74
CA LEU A 39 15.92 11.48 -33.45
C LEU A 39 16.60 10.14 -33.81
N THR A 40 17.81 9.87 -33.34
CA THR A 40 18.56 8.64 -33.66
C THR A 40 18.53 7.68 -32.48
N LEU A 41 18.17 6.41 -32.77
CA LEU A 41 18.29 5.32 -31.81
C LEU A 41 19.77 5.20 -31.38
N PRO A 42 20.06 5.01 -30.09
CA PRO A 42 21.40 4.72 -29.64
C PRO A 42 21.78 3.31 -30.12
N GLU A 43 23.07 3.05 -30.34
CA GLU A 43 23.58 1.68 -30.53
C GLU A 43 23.43 0.89 -29.21
N ILE A 44 22.20 0.53 -28.84
CA ILE A 44 21.92 -0.37 -27.72
C ILE A 44 22.04 -1.81 -28.24
N LYS A 45 22.99 -2.56 -27.71
CA LYS A 45 23.01 -4.03 -27.87
C LYS A 45 21.87 -4.62 -27.05
N PHE A 46 20.80 -5.03 -27.72
CA PHE A 46 19.65 -5.64 -27.05
C PHE A 46 20.02 -7.02 -26.46
N PRO A 47 19.65 -7.34 -25.20
CA PRO A 47 19.94 -8.64 -24.57
C PRO A 47 19.36 -9.88 -25.28
N PHE A 48 18.51 -9.74 -26.30
CA PHE A 48 18.06 -10.87 -27.16
C PHE A 48 19.20 -11.60 -27.88
N GLN A 49 20.42 -11.04 -27.90
CA GLN A 49 21.60 -11.72 -28.40
C GLN A 49 22.10 -12.83 -27.44
N GLU A 50 21.66 -12.82 -26.18
CA GLU A 50 21.86 -13.92 -25.24
C GLU A 50 20.83 -15.03 -25.51
N ARG A 51 21.29 -16.07 -26.20
CA ARG A 51 20.47 -17.19 -26.71
C ARG A 51 19.57 -17.82 -25.65
N ASP A 52 20.04 -17.91 -24.41
CA ASP A 52 19.34 -18.62 -23.33
C ASP A 52 18.12 -17.82 -22.81
N PHE A 53 18.25 -16.49 -22.70
CA PHE A 53 17.16 -15.61 -22.27
C PHE A 53 15.99 -15.61 -23.26
N GLY A 54 16.30 -15.55 -24.57
CA GLY A 54 15.30 -15.57 -25.62
C GLY A 54 14.49 -16.87 -25.65
N LEU A 55 15.14 -18.01 -25.41
CA LEU A 55 14.49 -19.33 -25.36
C LEU A 55 13.56 -19.47 -24.15
N GLU A 56 13.98 -19.01 -22.97
CA GLU A 56 13.15 -19.05 -21.77
C GLU A 56 11.95 -18.10 -21.85
N LEU A 57 12.11 -16.91 -22.46
CA LEU A 57 11.01 -15.99 -22.74
C LEU A 57 9.99 -16.61 -23.72
N GLU A 58 10.45 -17.24 -24.80
CA GLU A 58 9.57 -17.92 -25.75
C GLU A 58 8.79 -19.06 -25.08
N LYS A 59 9.46 -19.90 -24.26
CA LYS A 59 8.81 -20.95 -23.47
C LYS A 59 7.74 -20.39 -22.55
N SER A 60 8.04 -19.30 -21.84
CA SER A 60 7.11 -18.64 -20.93
C SER A 60 5.87 -18.15 -21.67
N LEU A 61 6.03 -17.47 -22.81
CA LEU A 61 4.90 -16.99 -23.62
C LEU A 61 4.07 -18.14 -24.19
N ARG A 62 4.71 -19.25 -24.58
CA ARG A 62 4.04 -20.46 -25.05
C ARG A 62 3.18 -21.11 -23.96
N ILE A 63 3.66 -21.14 -22.73
CA ILE A 63 2.88 -21.61 -21.56
C ILE A 63 1.72 -20.63 -21.30
N THR A 64 2.01 -19.34 -21.21
CA THR A 64 1.02 -18.29 -20.95
C THR A 64 -0.13 -18.30 -21.96
N PHE A 65 0.17 -18.48 -23.24
CA PHE A 65 -0.82 -18.41 -24.31
C PHE A 65 -1.20 -19.78 -24.88
N ALA A 66 -1.02 -20.84 -24.09
CA ALA A 66 -1.46 -22.21 -24.40
C ALA A 66 -1.08 -22.69 -25.81
N GLN A 67 0.14 -22.39 -26.25
CA GLN A 67 0.69 -22.78 -27.56
C GLN A 67 -0.18 -22.34 -28.76
N LYS A 68 -0.97 -21.27 -28.63
CA LYS A 68 -1.81 -20.74 -29.71
C LYS A 68 -1.60 -19.25 -29.93
N CYS A 69 -1.92 -18.79 -31.14
CA CYS A 69 -1.82 -17.38 -31.46
C CYS A 69 -2.93 -16.59 -30.74
N VAL A 70 -2.56 -15.54 -30.01
CA VAL A 70 -3.52 -14.70 -29.27
C VAL A 70 -4.59 -14.04 -30.15
N TYR A 71 -4.29 -13.78 -31.43
CA TYR A 71 -5.21 -13.09 -32.34
C TYR A 71 -6.11 -14.05 -33.14
N CYS A 72 -5.51 -15.02 -33.82
CA CYS A 72 -6.25 -15.93 -34.70
C CYS A 72 -6.63 -17.27 -34.04
N GLU A 73 -6.13 -17.53 -32.83
CA GLU A 73 -6.35 -18.73 -32.02
C GLU A 73 -5.88 -20.05 -32.67
N SER A 74 -5.14 -19.97 -33.78
CA SER A 74 -4.56 -21.16 -34.42
C SER A 74 -3.33 -21.65 -33.66
N VAL A 75 -3.19 -22.97 -33.59
CA VAL A 75 -1.94 -23.66 -33.23
C VAL A 75 -1.03 -23.75 -34.46
N GLN A 76 0.27 -24.01 -34.27
CA GLN A 76 1.16 -24.37 -35.36
C GLN A 76 1.27 -25.90 -35.42
N GLU A 77 1.06 -26.50 -36.59
CA GLU A 77 1.13 -27.95 -36.79
C GLU A 77 2.57 -28.46 -36.94
N ASP A 78 3.51 -27.56 -37.29
CA ASP A 78 4.88 -27.89 -37.65
C ASP A 78 5.87 -27.43 -36.58
N THR A 79 6.68 -28.35 -36.04
CA THR A 79 7.66 -28.06 -34.96
C THR A 79 8.76 -27.09 -35.39
N ASN A 80 8.92 -26.85 -36.70
CA ASN A 80 9.89 -25.92 -37.28
C ASN A 80 9.35 -24.50 -37.53
N SER A 81 8.03 -24.29 -37.42
CA SER A 81 7.42 -22.96 -37.51
C SER A 81 7.27 -22.33 -36.13
N ASN A 82 8.26 -21.53 -35.72
CA ASN A 82 8.27 -20.93 -34.40
C ASN A 82 7.27 -19.76 -34.32
N PHE A 83 6.43 -19.77 -33.27
CA PHE A 83 5.69 -18.59 -32.86
C PHE A 83 6.65 -17.41 -32.68
N GLN A 84 6.15 -16.21 -32.94
CA GLN A 84 6.93 -14.98 -32.87
C GLN A 84 6.53 -14.19 -31.62
N LEU A 85 7.53 -13.63 -30.94
CA LEU A 85 7.32 -12.59 -29.93
C LEU A 85 6.84 -11.32 -30.64
N LEU A 86 5.59 -10.99 -30.41
CA LEU A 86 4.96 -9.77 -30.91
C LEU A 86 4.90 -8.73 -29.80
N TYR A 87 5.37 -7.52 -30.10
CA TYR A 87 5.18 -6.37 -29.24
C TYR A 87 3.90 -5.63 -29.60
N TYR A 88 2.98 -5.49 -28.65
CA TYR A 88 1.71 -4.80 -28.89
C TYR A 88 1.92 -3.33 -29.24
N ARG A 89 2.84 -2.66 -28.56
CA ARG A 89 3.42 -1.35 -28.89
C ARG A 89 4.81 -1.60 -29.50
N PRO A 90 4.91 -1.62 -30.83
CA PRO A 90 6.10 -2.09 -31.53
C PRO A 90 7.17 -1.00 -31.66
N PHE A 91 8.43 -1.42 -31.80
CA PHE A 91 9.58 -0.54 -32.01
C PHE A 91 10.37 -0.93 -33.27
N PRO A 92 11.11 0.01 -33.90
CA PRO A 92 11.87 -0.28 -35.11
C PRO A 92 13.10 -1.14 -34.80
N ASN A 93 13.40 -2.13 -35.64
CA ASN A 93 14.65 -2.90 -35.62
C ASN A 93 15.31 -2.89 -37.02
N GLU A 94 16.58 -3.29 -37.12
CA GLU A 94 17.37 -3.25 -38.37
C GLU A 94 16.66 -3.90 -39.57
N ALA A 95 15.84 -4.93 -39.33
CA ALA A 95 15.06 -5.62 -40.37
C ALA A 95 13.92 -4.77 -40.95
N ASN A 96 13.33 -3.86 -40.18
CA ASN A 96 12.08 -3.15 -40.52
C ASN A 96 12.23 -1.61 -40.63
N VAL A 97 13.42 -1.05 -40.34
CA VAL A 97 13.72 0.39 -40.35
C VAL A 97 13.41 1.09 -41.69
N LYS A 98 13.44 0.39 -42.83
CA LYS A 98 13.17 1.02 -44.15
C LYS A 98 11.73 1.51 -44.34
N ASN A 99 10.76 0.95 -43.61
CA ASN A 99 9.34 1.28 -43.74
C ASN A 99 8.82 2.22 -42.64
N TRP A 100 9.67 2.60 -41.69
CA TRP A 100 9.30 3.39 -40.52
C TRP A 100 10.02 4.73 -40.60
N GLN A 101 9.26 5.83 -40.70
CA GLN A 101 9.86 7.16 -40.61
C GLN A 101 10.59 7.28 -39.26
N LYS A 102 11.78 7.90 -39.28
CA LYS A 102 12.75 8.01 -38.18
C LYS A 102 12.15 8.59 -36.89
N THR A 103 11.43 7.79 -36.13
CA THR A 103 10.87 8.19 -34.84
C THR A 103 11.06 7.08 -33.81
N LEU A 104 11.43 7.52 -32.61
CA LEU A 104 11.65 6.76 -31.39
C LEU A 104 10.33 6.12 -30.93
N HIS A 105 9.90 5.02 -31.56
CA HIS A 105 8.62 4.40 -31.24
C HIS A 105 8.80 3.30 -30.19
N TYR A 106 8.25 3.51 -28.99
CA TYR A 106 7.96 2.50 -27.95
C TYR A 106 9.09 1.59 -27.49
N PHE A 107 10.35 1.86 -27.84
CA PHE A 107 11.49 1.04 -27.40
C PHE A 107 11.60 0.96 -25.87
N TRP A 108 11.13 1.97 -25.13
CA TRP A 108 11.04 1.96 -23.67
C TRP A 108 10.02 0.96 -23.11
N LEU A 109 9.14 0.42 -23.95
CA LEU A 109 8.17 -0.62 -23.60
C LEU A 109 8.63 -2.02 -24.04
N ALA A 110 9.82 -2.16 -24.63
CA ALA A 110 10.30 -3.43 -25.17
C ALA A 110 10.40 -4.54 -24.11
N TRP A 111 10.63 -4.19 -22.84
CA TRP A 111 10.80 -5.15 -21.74
C TRP A 111 9.59 -5.25 -20.80
N GLN A 112 8.47 -4.67 -21.20
CA GLN A 112 7.27 -4.67 -20.39
C GLN A 112 6.45 -5.91 -20.70
N TRP A 113 6.22 -6.77 -19.71
CA TRP A 113 5.39 -7.98 -19.88
C TRP A 113 4.05 -7.70 -20.56
N PRO A 114 3.27 -6.66 -20.18
CA PRO A 114 2.01 -6.35 -20.84
C PRO A 114 2.15 -5.99 -22.33
N ASN A 115 3.36 -5.71 -22.79
CA ASN A 115 3.66 -5.41 -24.19
C ASN A 115 3.99 -6.67 -25.01
N MET A 116 4.16 -7.85 -24.40
CA MET A 116 4.63 -9.08 -25.07
C MET A 116 3.50 -10.07 -25.33
N TYR A 117 3.46 -10.64 -26.54
CA TYR A 117 2.42 -11.56 -27.00
C TYR A 117 2.97 -12.68 -27.87
N LEU A 118 2.30 -13.85 -27.84
CA LEU A 118 2.58 -14.97 -28.73
C LEU A 118 1.73 -14.89 -30.01
N ALA A 119 2.36 -14.64 -31.15
CA ALA A 119 1.68 -14.54 -32.45
C ALA A 119 2.19 -15.59 -33.44
N CYS A 120 1.29 -16.14 -34.27
CA CYS A 120 1.75 -17.00 -35.37
C CYS A 120 2.49 -16.16 -36.42
N PRO A 121 3.40 -16.76 -37.22
CA PRO A 121 4.19 -16.03 -38.21
C PRO A 121 3.34 -15.15 -39.13
N THR A 122 2.19 -15.64 -39.58
CA THR A 122 1.29 -14.88 -40.47
C THR A 122 0.68 -13.65 -39.79
N CYS A 123 0.22 -13.78 -38.53
CA CYS A 123 -0.33 -12.63 -37.81
C CYS A 123 0.77 -11.63 -37.45
N TYR A 124 1.97 -12.09 -37.09
CA TYR A 124 3.13 -11.25 -36.85
C TYR A 124 3.52 -10.45 -38.09
N GLU A 125 3.65 -11.13 -39.24
CA GLU A 125 4.03 -10.51 -40.50
C GLU A 125 3.00 -9.45 -40.93
N HIS A 126 1.71 -9.76 -40.86
CA HIS A 126 0.66 -8.78 -41.15
C HIS A 126 0.66 -7.60 -40.17
N TYR A 127 0.96 -7.84 -38.90
CA TYR A 127 1.07 -6.77 -37.92
C TYR A 127 2.25 -5.83 -38.22
N MET A 128 3.44 -6.40 -38.42
CA MET A 128 4.69 -5.63 -38.54
C MET A 128 4.88 -5.00 -39.92
N ASN A 129 4.42 -5.65 -40.98
CA ASN A 129 4.73 -5.27 -42.36
C ASN A 129 3.59 -4.55 -43.10
N ASN A 130 2.50 -4.14 -42.43
CA ASN A 130 1.41 -3.42 -43.10
C ASN A 130 1.66 -1.92 -43.36
N GLY A 131 2.82 -1.39 -42.99
CA GLY A 131 3.20 0.01 -43.15
C GLY A 131 2.63 1.00 -42.12
N ARG A 132 1.64 0.59 -41.30
CA ARG A 132 1.08 1.34 -40.16
C ARG A 132 0.82 0.42 -38.95
N PRO A 133 1.85 -0.21 -38.37
CA PRO A 133 1.70 -1.00 -37.15
C PRO A 133 1.22 -0.11 -35.99
N PHE A 134 0.38 -0.69 -35.13
CA PHE A 134 -0.18 -0.02 -33.96
C PHE A 134 -0.83 1.36 -34.25
N PRO A 135 -1.94 1.41 -35.00
CA PRO A 135 -2.71 2.63 -35.22
C PRO A 135 -3.33 3.15 -33.91
N VAL A 136 -3.27 4.46 -33.70
CA VAL A 136 -3.75 5.20 -32.52
C VAL A 136 -4.63 6.36 -32.98
N LYS A 137 -5.63 6.77 -32.18
CA LYS A 137 -6.47 7.95 -32.50
C LYS A 137 -5.83 9.27 -32.06
N ASN A 138 -5.09 9.22 -30.95
CA ASN A 138 -4.47 10.39 -30.33
C ASN A 138 -2.95 10.41 -30.58
N LEU A 139 -2.26 11.31 -29.88
CA LEU A 139 -0.80 11.31 -29.83
C LEU A 139 -0.29 9.99 -29.24
N ARG A 140 0.79 9.47 -29.84
CA ARG A 140 1.54 8.35 -29.28
C ARG A 140 2.12 8.78 -27.93
N ALA A 141 2.01 7.92 -26.93
CA ALA A 141 2.58 8.20 -25.61
C ALA A 141 4.09 8.40 -25.73
N GLN A 142 4.61 9.37 -24.99
CA GLN A 142 6.04 9.64 -24.89
C GLN A 142 6.44 9.72 -23.41
N PRO A 143 7.66 9.30 -23.04
CA PRO A 143 8.11 9.38 -21.65
C PRO A 143 8.06 10.78 -21.04
N ALA A 144 8.17 11.83 -21.86
CA ALA A 144 8.06 13.22 -21.42
C ALA A 144 6.64 13.66 -21.06
N MET A 145 5.60 12.92 -21.46
CA MET A 145 4.19 13.24 -21.15
C MET A 145 3.75 12.72 -19.77
N CYS A 146 4.64 12.05 -19.06
CA CYS A 146 4.37 11.27 -17.88
C CYS A 146 4.84 12.02 -16.63
N GLN A 147 4.01 12.11 -15.58
CA GLN A 147 4.36 12.85 -14.36
C GLN A 147 5.18 12.00 -13.37
N SER A 148 5.09 10.67 -13.49
CA SER A 148 5.86 9.72 -12.68
C SER A 148 6.37 8.52 -13.47
N TYR A 149 7.33 7.78 -12.92
CA TYR A 149 7.83 6.54 -13.54
C TYR A 149 6.78 5.42 -13.55
N GLN A 150 5.90 5.38 -12.55
CA GLN A 150 4.88 4.34 -12.38
C GLN A 150 3.77 4.45 -13.44
N GLU A 151 3.43 5.67 -13.86
CA GLU A 151 2.48 5.91 -14.96
C GLU A 151 3.03 5.46 -16.34
N LEU A 152 4.35 5.49 -16.54
CA LEU A 152 5.00 5.31 -17.85
C LEU A 152 4.75 3.93 -18.48
N PHE A 153 4.51 2.92 -17.65
CA PHE A 153 4.32 1.53 -18.06
C PHE A 153 2.88 1.04 -17.84
N HIS A 154 2.01 1.91 -17.31
CA HIS A 154 0.65 1.53 -16.97
C HIS A 154 -0.23 1.43 -18.23
N VAL A 155 -0.78 0.25 -18.52
CA VAL A 155 -1.57 -0.01 -19.74
C VAL A 155 -2.79 0.89 -19.83
N ALA A 156 -3.45 1.21 -18.71
CA ALA A 156 -4.63 2.09 -18.72
C ALA A 156 -4.27 3.52 -19.12
N TRP A 157 -3.13 4.05 -18.66
CA TRP A 157 -2.66 5.38 -19.06
C TRP A 157 -2.30 5.39 -20.54
N LEU A 158 -1.48 4.43 -20.99
CA LEU A 158 -1.11 4.28 -22.40
C LEU A 158 -2.36 4.17 -23.30
N ASN A 159 -3.37 3.42 -22.88
CA ASN A 159 -4.62 3.27 -23.65
C ASN A 159 -5.45 4.56 -23.68
N GLU A 160 -5.55 5.30 -22.57
CA GLU A 160 -6.30 6.56 -22.51
C GLU A 160 -5.61 7.68 -23.30
N THR A 161 -4.28 7.77 -23.20
CA THR A 161 -3.47 8.73 -23.94
C THR A 161 -3.55 8.49 -25.44
N GLU A 162 -3.33 7.25 -25.89
CA GLU A 162 -3.16 6.91 -27.30
C GLU A 162 -4.48 6.58 -28.01
N LYS A 163 -5.46 6.05 -27.26
CA LYS A 163 -6.70 5.47 -27.80
C LYS A 163 -6.40 4.49 -28.94
N PRO A 164 -5.73 3.34 -28.65
CA PRO A 164 -5.27 2.40 -29.67
C PRO A 164 -6.43 1.77 -30.44
N LEU A 165 -6.26 1.61 -31.75
CA LEU A 165 -7.26 1.04 -32.64
C LEU A 165 -7.15 -0.47 -32.81
N ILE A 166 -6.07 -1.08 -32.33
CA ILE A 166 -5.92 -2.54 -32.26
C ILE A 166 -6.48 -3.03 -30.92
N LEU A 167 -7.08 -4.22 -30.93
CA LEU A 167 -7.50 -4.90 -29.71
C LEU A 167 -6.31 -5.58 -29.05
N ASP A 168 -6.16 -5.35 -27.76
CA ASP A 168 -5.29 -6.07 -26.86
C ASP A 168 -6.05 -7.32 -26.34
N PRO A 169 -5.64 -8.54 -26.70
CA PRO A 169 -6.30 -9.78 -26.27
C PRO A 169 -6.34 -10.01 -24.74
N CYS A 170 -5.52 -9.30 -23.97
CA CYS A 170 -5.40 -9.41 -22.52
C CYS A 170 -6.03 -8.25 -21.74
N TYR A 171 -6.44 -7.19 -22.43
CA TYR A 171 -7.08 -6.02 -21.83
C TYR A 171 -8.49 -5.81 -22.36
N ASP A 172 -8.69 -5.94 -23.67
CA ASP A 172 -9.99 -5.78 -24.32
C ASP A 172 -10.75 -7.10 -24.35
N LYS A 173 -12.07 -7.03 -24.20
CA LYS A 173 -12.97 -8.18 -24.41
C LYS A 173 -13.32 -8.29 -25.90
N PRO A 174 -12.70 -9.18 -26.70
CA PRO A 174 -12.83 -9.13 -28.17
C PRO A 174 -14.25 -9.37 -28.66
N GLY A 175 -15.07 -10.11 -27.90
CA GLY A 175 -16.49 -10.34 -28.18
C GLY A 175 -17.37 -9.07 -28.12
N GLN A 176 -16.87 -7.98 -27.55
CA GLN A 176 -17.53 -6.67 -27.59
C GLN A 176 -17.24 -5.89 -28.88
N HIS A 177 -16.23 -6.31 -29.64
CA HIS A 177 -15.70 -5.58 -30.79
C HIS A 177 -15.80 -6.36 -32.10
N ILE A 178 -15.90 -7.70 -32.02
CA ILE A 178 -15.87 -8.60 -33.17
C ILE A 178 -16.96 -9.67 -33.04
N GLN A 179 -17.61 -9.97 -34.16
CA GLN A 179 -18.61 -11.04 -34.29
C GLN A 179 -18.18 -12.05 -35.37
N TYR A 180 -18.58 -13.31 -35.23
CA TYR A 180 -18.39 -14.33 -36.27
C TYR A 180 -19.52 -14.32 -37.30
N ILE A 181 -19.18 -14.56 -38.56
CA ILE A 181 -20.12 -14.81 -39.66
C ILE A 181 -19.84 -16.23 -40.18
N LEU A 182 -20.80 -17.13 -39.94
CA LEU A 182 -20.75 -18.50 -40.44
C LEU A 182 -21.25 -18.51 -41.90
N LYS A 183 -20.37 -18.89 -42.83
CA LYS A 183 -20.73 -19.19 -44.23
C LYS A 183 -20.57 -20.68 -44.50
N GLU A 184 -21.10 -21.14 -45.62
CA GLU A 184 -21.05 -22.56 -46.03
C GLU A 184 -19.63 -23.13 -46.01
N ASN A 185 -18.67 -22.43 -46.64
CA ASN A 185 -17.30 -22.91 -46.80
C ASN A 185 -16.25 -22.14 -45.99
N SER A 186 -16.65 -21.16 -45.16
CA SER A 186 -15.69 -20.33 -44.41
C SER A 186 -16.34 -19.68 -43.19
N VAL A 187 -15.54 -19.33 -42.19
CA VAL A 187 -15.99 -18.47 -41.08
C VAL A 187 -15.18 -17.19 -41.04
N GLU A 188 -15.87 -16.06 -41.17
CA GLU A 188 -15.29 -14.72 -41.18
C GLU A 188 -15.56 -13.98 -39.87
N LEU A 189 -14.78 -12.93 -39.62
CA LEU A 189 -15.00 -11.96 -38.54
C LEU A 189 -15.58 -10.66 -39.11
N LYS A 190 -16.51 -10.06 -38.39
CA LYS A 190 -17.03 -8.72 -38.64
C LYS A 190 -16.73 -7.84 -37.44
N GLY A 191 -16.16 -6.66 -37.68
CA GLY A 191 -16.04 -5.65 -36.64
C GLY A 191 -17.42 -5.08 -36.33
N ILE A 192 -17.80 -5.06 -35.05
CA ILE A 192 -19.00 -4.38 -34.54
C ILE A 192 -18.63 -3.07 -33.82
N SER A 193 -17.34 -2.76 -33.77
CA SER A 193 -16.79 -1.47 -33.39
C SER A 193 -15.63 -1.11 -34.32
N GLU A 194 -15.26 0.16 -34.39
CA GLU A 194 -14.10 0.65 -35.15
C GLU A 194 -12.80 -0.11 -34.81
N ARG A 195 -12.52 -0.33 -33.51
CA ARG A 195 -11.34 -1.10 -33.07
C ARG A 195 -11.32 -2.54 -33.61
N GLY A 196 -12.48 -3.19 -33.67
CA GLY A 196 -12.62 -4.53 -34.23
C GLY A 196 -12.36 -4.56 -35.73
N GLU A 197 -12.92 -3.60 -36.49
CA GLU A 197 -12.68 -3.47 -37.93
C GLU A 197 -11.19 -3.25 -38.25
N VAL A 198 -10.56 -2.32 -37.53
CA VAL A 198 -9.12 -2.02 -37.69
C VAL A 198 -8.29 -3.25 -37.35
N THR A 199 -8.58 -3.95 -36.25
CA THR A 199 -7.89 -5.19 -35.84
C THR A 199 -7.97 -6.27 -36.91
N ILE A 200 -9.18 -6.53 -37.45
CA ILE A 200 -9.39 -7.52 -38.51
C ILE A 200 -8.60 -7.15 -39.76
N SER A 201 -8.59 -5.86 -40.13
CA SER A 201 -7.90 -5.35 -41.31
C SER A 201 -6.37 -5.43 -41.18
N VAL A 202 -5.83 -4.99 -40.05
CA VAL A 202 -4.39 -4.94 -39.75
C VAL A 202 -3.78 -6.34 -39.69
N LEU A 203 -4.43 -7.26 -38.96
CA LEU A 203 -3.94 -8.64 -38.79
C LEU A 203 -4.40 -9.59 -39.90
N LYS A 204 -5.17 -9.10 -40.89
CA LYS A 204 -5.80 -9.89 -41.95
C LYS A 204 -6.50 -11.15 -41.42
N LEU A 205 -7.35 -10.97 -40.40
CA LEU A 205 -8.03 -12.08 -39.72
C LEU A 205 -9.11 -12.76 -40.57
N ASN A 206 -9.41 -12.25 -41.77
CA ASN A 206 -10.33 -12.83 -42.76
C ASN A 206 -9.59 -13.41 -43.99
N ARG A 207 -8.32 -13.78 -43.86
CA ARG A 207 -7.60 -14.51 -44.92
C ARG A 207 -8.22 -15.89 -45.16
N LYS A 208 -8.22 -16.33 -46.42
CA LYS A 208 -8.93 -17.55 -46.88
C LYS A 208 -8.59 -18.79 -46.05
N GLN A 209 -7.30 -19.06 -45.83
CA GLN A 209 -6.83 -20.23 -45.09
C GLN A 209 -7.36 -20.29 -43.65
N LEU A 210 -7.38 -19.15 -42.96
CA LEU A 210 -7.91 -19.04 -41.60
C LEU A 210 -9.43 -19.21 -41.58
N GLY A 211 -10.13 -18.68 -42.59
CA GLY A 211 -11.57 -18.89 -42.77
C GLY A 211 -11.94 -20.37 -42.94
N TYR A 212 -11.15 -21.12 -43.72
CA TYR A 212 -11.32 -22.57 -43.90
C TYR A 212 -11.03 -23.34 -42.61
N ALA A 213 -9.94 -23.02 -41.91
CA ALA A 213 -9.58 -23.65 -40.64
C ALA A 213 -10.69 -23.46 -39.58
N ARG A 214 -11.22 -22.25 -39.46
CA ARG A 214 -12.36 -21.98 -38.56
C ARG A 214 -13.62 -22.76 -38.96
N ARG A 215 -13.92 -22.89 -40.25
CA ARG A 215 -15.09 -23.67 -40.70
C ARG A 215 -14.93 -25.16 -40.40
N LYS A 216 -13.73 -25.71 -40.57
CA LYS A 216 -13.41 -27.10 -40.20
C LYS A 216 -13.65 -27.31 -38.70
N GLU A 217 -13.13 -26.41 -37.86
CA GLU A 217 -13.32 -26.50 -36.41
C GLU A 217 -14.78 -26.31 -35.99
N ALA A 218 -15.48 -25.37 -36.61
CA ALA A 218 -16.90 -25.14 -36.37
C ALA A 218 -17.74 -26.38 -36.71
N ASN A 219 -17.48 -27.05 -37.84
CA ASN A 219 -18.17 -28.29 -38.21
C ASN A 219 -17.96 -29.39 -37.16
N HIS A 220 -16.71 -29.57 -36.71
CA HIS A 220 -16.40 -30.57 -35.70
C HIS A 220 -17.08 -30.26 -34.36
N PHE A 221 -17.09 -28.98 -33.95
CA PHE A 221 -17.74 -28.57 -32.72
C PHE A 221 -19.28 -28.66 -32.80
N GLU A 222 -19.90 -28.26 -33.91
CA GLU A 222 -21.34 -28.42 -34.16
C GLU A 222 -21.76 -29.90 -34.12
N GLN A 223 -20.98 -30.82 -34.68
CA GLN A 223 -21.23 -32.27 -34.57
C GLN A 223 -21.20 -32.74 -33.12
N HIS A 224 -20.24 -32.24 -32.33
CA HIS A 224 -20.13 -32.56 -30.91
C HIS A 224 -21.34 -32.05 -30.13
N VAL A 225 -21.75 -30.79 -30.34
CA VAL A 225 -22.94 -30.19 -29.74
C VAL A 225 -24.21 -30.97 -30.11
N ARG A 226 -24.37 -31.39 -31.38
CA ARG A 226 -25.50 -32.25 -31.81
C ARG A 226 -25.52 -33.60 -31.10
N ALA A 227 -24.37 -34.23 -30.89
CA ALA A 227 -24.29 -35.49 -30.15
C ALA A 227 -24.71 -35.31 -28.67
N ILE A 228 -24.32 -34.19 -28.05
CA ILE A 228 -24.77 -33.83 -26.70
C ILE A 228 -26.29 -33.64 -26.68
N TRP A 229 -26.86 -32.92 -27.66
CA TRP A 229 -28.31 -32.73 -27.77
C TRP A 229 -29.08 -34.04 -27.92
N GLN A 230 -28.59 -34.97 -28.74
CA GLN A 230 -29.20 -36.30 -28.88
C GLN A 230 -29.21 -37.07 -27.55
N LYS A 231 -28.11 -37.00 -26.78
CA LYS A 231 -28.06 -37.59 -25.44
C LYS A 231 -29.06 -36.94 -24.50
N ALA A 232 -29.15 -35.62 -24.51
CA ALA A 232 -30.11 -34.85 -23.72
C ALA A 232 -31.56 -35.25 -24.03
N SER A 233 -31.94 -35.27 -25.31
CA SER A 233 -33.29 -35.67 -25.74
C SER A 233 -33.62 -37.13 -25.42
N SER A 234 -32.62 -38.00 -25.28
CA SER A 234 -32.79 -39.40 -24.88
C SER A 234 -32.77 -39.63 -23.36
N GLY A 235 -32.59 -38.58 -22.55
CA GLY A 235 -32.47 -38.68 -21.09
C GLY A 235 -31.18 -39.34 -20.60
N LYS A 236 -30.14 -39.43 -21.45
CA LYS A 236 -28.85 -40.09 -21.17
C LYS A 236 -27.69 -39.11 -21.00
N LEU A 237 -27.98 -37.83 -20.81
CA LEU A 237 -26.94 -36.83 -20.62
C LEU A 237 -26.33 -36.96 -19.23
N SER A 238 -25.00 -37.06 -19.16
CA SER A 238 -24.26 -37.10 -17.90
C SER A 238 -23.56 -35.78 -17.61
N GLN A 239 -23.27 -35.51 -16.34
CA GLN A 239 -22.46 -34.35 -15.95
C GLN A 239 -21.08 -34.34 -16.62
N ALA A 240 -20.49 -35.52 -16.84
CA ALA A 240 -19.21 -35.65 -17.54
C ALA A 240 -19.29 -35.23 -19.02
N ASP A 241 -20.44 -35.41 -19.68
CA ASP A 241 -20.66 -34.93 -21.04
C ASP A 241 -20.74 -33.40 -21.09
N ILE A 242 -21.37 -32.77 -20.08
CA ILE A 242 -21.46 -31.32 -19.93
C ILE A 242 -20.08 -30.70 -19.66
N ASN A 243 -19.31 -31.28 -18.74
CA ASN A 243 -17.96 -30.79 -18.44
C ASN A 243 -17.06 -30.86 -19.69
N LYS A 244 -17.12 -31.95 -20.46
CA LYS A 244 -16.39 -32.08 -21.74
C LYS A 244 -16.78 -31.02 -22.78
N LEU A 245 -18.03 -30.57 -22.76
CA LEU A 245 -18.50 -29.48 -23.63
C LEU A 245 -17.90 -28.14 -23.20
N ILE A 246 -17.87 -27.86 -21.89
CA ILE A 246 -17.27 -26.65 -21.31
C ILE A 246 -15.75 -26.62 -21.56
N ASP A 247 -15.06 -27.73 -21.31
CA ASP A 247 -13.61 -27.87 -21.54
C ASP A 247 -13.20 -27.49 -22.97
N LYS A 248 -14.06 -27.75 -23.97
CA LYS A 248 -13.80 -27.40 -25.37
C LYS A 248 -13.93 -25.89 -25.66
N CYS A 249 -14.57 -25.14 -24.77
CA CYS A 249 -14.80 -23.71 -24.87
C CYS A 249 -13.86 -22.87 -23.98
N GLU A 250 -12.94 -23.52 -23.25
CA GLU A 250 -11.99 -22.86 -22.37
C GLU A 250 -10.99 -21.96 -23.14
N PRO A 251 -10.54 -20.83 -22.57
CA PRO A 251 -9.67 -19.88 -23.25
C PRO A 251 -8.32 -20.45 -23.68
N ASN A 252 -7.87 -21.57 -23.12
CA ASN A 252 -6.65 -22.26 -23.51
C ASN A 252 -6.82 -23.15 -24.76
N VAL A 253 -8.06 -23.42 -25.20
CA VAL A 253 -8.33 -24.27 -26.37
C VAL A 253 -8.27 -23.48 -27.68
N PRO A 254 -7.77 -24.07 -28.79
CA PRO A 254 -7.80 -23.41 -30.10
C PRO A 254 -9.23 -23.09 -30.55
N PHE A 255 -9.39 -21.90 -31.14
CA PHE A 255 -10.66 -21.36 -31.60
C PHE A 255 -11.77 -21.32 -30.54
N ALA A 256 -11.42 -21.18 -29.27
CA ALA A 256 -12.38 -21.10 -28.16
C ALA A 256 -13.42 -19.98 -28.35
N GLY A 257 -13.01 -18.81 -28.85
CA GLY A 257 -13.95 -17.73 -29.12
C GLY A 257 -15.03 -18.10 -30.15
N LEU A 258 -14.69 -18.92 -31.15
CA LEU A 258 -15.65 -19.43 -32.15
C LEU A 258 -16.60 -20.46 -31.54
N LYS A 259 -16.07 -21.36 -30.70
CA LYS A 259 -16.86 -22.40 -30.04
C LYS A 259 -17.88 -21.82 -29.06
N ARG A 260 -17.46 -20.82 -28.25
CA ARG A 260 -18.37 -20.05 -27.40
C ARG A 260 -19.49 -19.40 -28.21
N TYR A 261 -19.16 -18.79 -29.35
CA TYR A 261 -20.16 -18.19 -30.24
C TYR A 261 -21.16 -19.22 -30.79
N ILE A 262 -20.69 -20.38 -31.28
CA ILE A 262 -21.56 -21.44 -31.79
C ILE A 262 -22.48 -21.99 -30.69
N LEU A 263 -21.93 -22.26 -29.50
CA LEU A 263 -22.70 -22.79 -28.38
C LEU A 263 -23.79 -21.80 -27.95
N GLN A 264 -23.48 -20.50 -27.89
CA GLN A 264 -24.45 -19.44 -27.60
C GLN A 264 -25.59 -19.40 -28.63
N GLN A 265 -25.29 -19.53 -29.93
CA GLN A 265 -26.32 -19.54 -30.99
C GLN A 265 -27.24 -20.76 -30.86
N GLN A 266 -26.67 -21.96 -30.71
CA GLN A 266 -27.44 -23.20 -30.60
C GLN A 266 -28.34 -23.22 -29.37
N LEU A 267 -27.87 -22.70 -28.23
CA LEU A 267 -28.67 -22.64 -27.01
C LEU A 267 -29.79 -21.62 -27.07
N TYR A 268 -29.58 -20.53 -27.80
CA TYR A 268 -30.63 -19.57 -28.10
C TYR A 268 -31.74 -20.21 -28.97
N GLU A 269 -31.36 -20.94 -30.02
CA GLU A 269 -32.29 -21.67 -30.90
C GLU A 269 -33.11 -22.73 -30.15
N HIS A 270 -32.53 -23.39 -29.15
CA HIS A 270 -33.17 -24.46 -28.37
C HIS A 270 -33.93 -23.98 -27.11
N GLN A 271 -34.12 -22.67 -26.92
CA GLN A 271 -34.84 -22.09 -25.77
C GLN A 271 -34.35 -22.61 -24.40
N LEU A 272 -33.19 -22.13 -23.98
CA LEU A 272 -32.49 -22.36 -22.70
C LEU A 272 -33.35 -22.55 -21.43
N GLU A 273 -34.51 -21.89 -21.34
CA GLU A 273 -35.42 -21.96 -20.20
C GLU A 273 -36.22 -23.28 -20.12
N THR A 274 -36.27 -24.02 -21.22
CA THR A 274 -37.01 -25.30 -21.35
C THR A 274 -36.15 -26.52 -21.02
N LEU A 275 -34.85 -26.32 -20.77
CA LEU A 275 -33.89 -27.39 -20.47
C LEU A 275 -33.85 -27.71 -18.98
N GLY A 276 -33.70 -29.00 -18.64
CA GLY A 276 -33.66 -29.51 -17.27
C GLY A 276 -32.47 -29.00 -16.44
N ASN A 277 -32.50 -29.25 -15.13
CA ASN A 277 -31.49 -28.77 -14.17
C ASN A 277 -30.07 -29.21 -14.52
N GLU A 278 -29.89 -30.30 -15.27
CA GLU A 278 -28.59 -30.73 -15.77
C GLU A 278 -27.86 -29.66 -16.63
N TRP A 279 -28.57 -28.68 -17.19
CA TRP A 279 -27.96 -27.58 -17.96
C TRP A 279 -27.61 -26.34 -17.13
N GLU A 280 -27.85 -26.34 -15.82
CA GLU A 280 -27.62 -25.18 -14.94
C GLU A 280 -26.17 -24.68 -14.97
N ILE A 281 -25.20 -25.59 -14.91
CA ILE A 281 -23.77 -25.25 -14.98
C ILE A 281 -23.42 -24.59 -16.33
N VAL A 282 -24.03 -25.05 -17.43
CA VAL A 282 -23.84 -24.44 -18.76
C VAL A 282 -24.46 -23.04 -18.78
N ARG A 283 -25.61 -22.83 -18.13
CA ARG A 283 -26.27 -21.52 -18.01
C ARG A 283 -25.41 -20.51 -17.27
N ASP A 284 -24.85 -20.90 -16.13
CA ASP A 284 -24.00 -20.03 -15.33
C ASP A 284 -22.71 -19.68 -16.07
N GLN A 285 -22.09 -20.68 -16.69
CA GLN A 285 -20.89 -20.48 -17.50
C GLN A 285 -21.14 -19.55 -18.70
N LEU A 286 -22.32 -19.63 -19.30
CA LEU A 286 -22.72 -18.73 -20.39
C LEU A 286 -23.04 -17.33 -19.94
N ARG A 287 -23.66 -17.14 -18.77
CA ARG A 287 -23.87 -15.80 -18.21
C ARG A 287 -22.53 -15.10 -18.02
N GLN A 288 -21.55 -15.82 -17.49
CA GLN A 288 -20.18 -15.33 -17.37
C GLN A 288 -19.58 -14.97 -18.74
N TRP A 289 -19.72 -15.81 -19.78
CA TRP A 289 -19.25 -15.49 -21.13
C TRP A 289 -20.05 -14.38 -21.83
N GLN A 290 -21.33 -14.19 -21.48
CA GLN A 290 -22.18 -13.15 -22.05
C GLN A 290 -21.79 -11.76 -21.55
N GLU A 291 -21.36 -11.64 -20.29
CA GLU A 291 -20.74 -10.41 -19.75
C GLU A 291 -19.43 -10.03 -20.48
N GLU A 292 -18.85 -10.96 -21.26
CA GLU A 292 -17.71 -10.72 -22.15
C GLU A 292 -18.12 -10.25 -23.57
N THR A 293 -19.42 -10.23 -23.90
CA THR A 293 -19.96 -9.87 -25.22
C THR A 293 -20.94 -8.71 -25.13
N ALA A 294 -20.83 -7.70 -26.00
CA ALA A 294 -21.68 -6.50 -25.93
C ALA A 294 -23.07 -6.69 -26.58
N VAL A 295 -23.35 -7.84 -27.20
CA VAL A 295 -24.55 -8.06 -28.03
C VAL A 295 -25.20 -9.39 -27.65
N ALA A 296 -26.44 -9.34 -27.16
CA ALA A 296 -27.29 -10.52 -27.03
C ALA A 296 -27.44 -11.23 -28.40
N PRO A 297 -27.45 -12.57 -28.47
CA PRO A 297 -27.55 -13.29 -29.74
C PRO A 297 -28.77 -12.79 -30.53
N LYS A 298 -28.54 -12.25 -31.73
CA LYS A 298 -29.63 -11.87 -32.64
C LYS A 298 -30.13 -13.11 -33.38
N PRO A 299 -31.45 -13.38 -33.43
CA PRO A 299 -32.01 -14.45 -34.25
C PRO A 299 -31.67 -14.24 -35.73
N PHE A 300 -31.42 -15.34 -36.45
CA PHE A 300 -31.54 -15.35 -37.91
C PHE A 300 -32.96 -14.92 -38.31
N PRO A 301 -33.13 -14.10 -39.36
CA PRO A 301 -34.45 -13.65 -39.77
C PRO A 301 -35.27 -14.83 -40.31
N LEU A 302 -36.30 -15.23 -39.56
CA LEU A 302 -37.45 -15.95 -40.09
C LEU A 302 -38.57 -14.94 -40.43
N PRO A 303 -39.46 -15.25 -41.39
CA PRO A 303 -40.41 -14.28 -41.95
C PRO A 303 -41.39 -13.75 -40.90
N SER A 304 -41.70 -12.46 -41.03
CA SER A 304 -42.48 -11.63 -40.14
C SER A 304 -43.82 -12.22 -39.70
N ILE A 305 -44.09 -12.23 -38.39
CA ILE A 305 -45.46 -12.18 -37.85
C ILE A 305 -45.48 -11.16 -36.71
N THR A 306 -46.25 -10.10 -36.92
CA THR A 306 -46.52 -9.02 -35.98
C THR A 306 -47.43 -9.53 -34.87
N ILE A 307 -47.01 -9.45 -33.61
CA ILE A 307 -47.93 -9.41 -32.47
C ILE A 307 -47.44 -8.35 -31.49
N THR A 308 -48.28 -7.34 -31.32
CA THR A 308 -48.18 -6.24 -30.36
C THR A 308 -48.47 -6.75 -28.94
N GLN A 309 -47.59 -6.47 -27.98
CA GLN A 309 -47.94 -6.25 -26.58
C GLN A 309 -46.78 -5.53 -25.87
N GLU A 310 -47.08 -4.37 -25.28
CA GLU A 310 -46.12 -3.60 -24.49
C GLU A 310 -45.73 -4.36 -23.21
N PRO A 311 -44.45 -4.39 -22.82
CA PRO A 311 -44.04 -4.98 -21.55
C PRO A 311 -44.31 -4.03 -20.38
N PRO A 312 -44.58 -4.56 -19.17
CA PRO A 312 -44.73 -3.76 -17.96
C PRO A 312 -43.39 -3.09 -17.60
N PRO A 313 -43.41 -2.00 -16.81
CA PRO A 313 -42.20 -1.28 -16.46
C PRO A 313 -41.24 -2.19 -15.69
N PRO A 314 -39.92 -2.09 -15.94
CA PRO A 314 -38.93 -2.90 -15.25
C PRO A 314 -38.94 -2.63 -13.75
N PRO A 315 -38.62 -3.62 -12.90
CA PRO A 315 -38.39 -3.37 -11.48
C PRO A 315 -37.27 -2.35 -11.31
N PRO A 316 -37.30 -1.51 -10.27
CA PRO A 316 -36.27 -0.50 -10.06
C PRO A 316 -34.91 -1.20 -9.95
N SER A 317 -34.02 -0.87 -10.88
CA SER A 317 -32.61 -1.23 -10.78
C SER A 317 -32.10 -0.72 -9.43
N LEU A 318 -31.46 -1.58 -8.65
CA LEU A 318 -30.60 -1.15 -7.56
C LEU A 318 -29.49 -0.29 -8.18
N GLU A 319 -29.73 1.01 -8.25
CA GLU A 319 -28.70 1.99 -8.60
C GLU A 319 -27.72 2.04 -7.43
N PHE A 320 -26.64 1.27 -7.52
CA PHE A 320 -25.54 1.40 -6.58
C PHE A 320 -24.97 2.82 -6.65
N PRO A 321 -24.50 3.39 -5.53
CA PRO A 321 -23.90 4.72 -5.51
C PRO A 321 -22.80 4.85 -6.56
N PHE A 322 -22.76 6.00 -7.23
CA PHE A 322 -21.61 6.36 -8.05
C PHE A 322 -20.39 6.58 -7.14
N VAL A 323 -19.34 5.79 -7.30
CA VAL A 323 -18.10 5.94 -6.52
C VAL A 323 -17.09 6.74 -7.32
N ARG A 324 -16.78 7.96 -6.85
CA ARG A 324 -15.71 8.81 -7.36
C ARG A 324 -14.46 8.57 -6.51
N TRP A 325 -13.32 8.39 -7.16
CA TRP A 325 -12.05 8.11 -6.48
C TRP A 325 -11.03 9.17 -6.85
N LYS A 326 -10.55 9.95 -5.87
CA LYS A 326 -9.60 11.05 -6.07
C LYS A 326 -8.18 10.73 -5.60
N VAL A 327 -8.00 9.65 -4.85
CA VAL A 327 -6.70 9.24 -4.30
C VAL A 327 -5.87 8.53 -5.37
N THR A 328 -4.58 8.81 -5.42
CA THR A 328 -3.60 8.19 -6.33
C THR A 328 -2.69 7.21 -5.57
N GLY A 329 -2.05 6.27 -6.27
CA GLY A 329 -1.05 5.38 -5.65
C GLY A 329 -1.56 4.04 -5.08
N ILE A 330 -2.85 3.73 -5.19
CA ILE A 330 -3.40 2.40 -4.89
C ILE A 330 -3.38 1.49 -6.14
N GLU A 331 -3.12 0.20 -5.95
CA GLU A 331 -3.14 -0.79 -7.04
C GLU A 331 -4.56 -0.95 -7.62
N ASP A 332 -4.70 -1.12 -8.94
CA ASP A 332 -6.01 -1.10 -9.61
C ASP A 332 -6.95 -2.24 -9.17
N THR A 333 -6.40 -3.40 -8.84
CA THR A 333 -7.14 -4.56 -8.29
C THR A 333 -7.68 -4.23 -6.90
N GLU A 334 -6.83 -3.71 -6.02
CA GLU A 334 -7.17 -3.27 -4.68
C GLU A 334 -8.21 -2.15 -4.70
N ARG A 335 -8.02 -1.14 -5.57
CA ARG A 335 -8.99 -0.07 -5.79
C ARG A 335 -10.35 -0.60 -6.22
N LYS A 336 -10.42 -1.58 -7.12
CA LYS A 336 -11.69 -2.22 -7.53
C LYS A 336 -12.36 -2.90 -6.34
N HIS A 337 -11.62 -3.62 -5.52
CA HIS A 337 -12.13 -4.23 -4.29
C HIS A 337 -12.69 -3.17 -3.32
N CYS A 338 -11.95 -2.10 -3.06
CA CYS A 338 -12.40 -0.99 -2.24
C CYS A 338 -13.66 -0.33 -2.81
N VAL A 339 -13.73 -0.10 -4.13
CA VAL A 339 -14.91 0.48 -4.79
C VAL A 339 -16.15 -0.42 -4.64
N LEU A 340 -16.01 -1.74 -4.75
CA LEU A 340 -17.12 -2.68 -4.54
C LEU A 340 -17.66 -2.61 -3.11
N LEU A 341 -16.78 -2.62 -2.13
CA LEU A 341 -17.13 -2.48 -0.71
C LEU A 341 -17.77 -1.11 -0.41
N LEU A 342 -17.26 -0.01 -1.00
CA LEU A 342 -17.85 1.33 -0.86
C LEU A 342 -19.26 1.42 -1.47
N LYS A 343 -19.52 0.68 -2.57
CA LYS A 343 -20.88 0.58 -3.12
C LYS A 343 -21.84 -0.15 -2.21
N ALA A 344 -21.32 -1.08 -1.40
CA ALA A 344 -22.09 -1.86 -0.45
C ALA A 344 -22.36 -1.13 0.89
N LEU A 345 -21.68 -0.01 1.20
CA LEU A 345 -21.88 0.78 2.43
C LEU A 345 -23.35 1.13 2.68
N ASN A 346 -24.00 1.78 1.71
CA ASN A 346 -25.42 2.05 1.77
C ASN A 346 -25.99 2.28 0.36
N PRO A 347 -26.95 1.47 -0.09
CA PRO A 347 -27.61 1.65 -1.39
C PRO A 347 -28.36 2.97 -1.55
N SER A 348 -28.64 3.69 -0.46
CA SER A 348 -29.36 4.97 -0.47
C SER A 348 -28.46 6.18 -0.73
N PHE A 349 -27.15 5.99 -0.90
CA PHE A 349 -26.24 7.05 -1.32
C PHE A 349 -26.29 7.20 -2.84
N ARG A 350 -26.37 8.46 -3.30
CA ARG A 350 -26.29 8.79 -4.73
C ARG A 350 -24.84 8.76 -5.22
N GLU A 351 -23.94 9.31 -4.41
CA GLU A 351 -22.53 9.46 -4.73
C GLU A 351 -21.69 9.25 -3.47
N VAL A 352 -20.62 8.49 -3.62
CA VAL A 352 -19.58 8.28 -2.60
C VAL A 352 -18.26 8.74 -3.23
N THR A 353 -17.53 9.63 -2.58
CA THR A 353 -16.26 10.18 -3.08
C THR A 353 -15.15 9.92 -2.09
N VAL A 354 -14.18 9.11 -2.50
CA VAL A 354 -12.92 8.92 -1.77
C VAL A 354 -12.02 10.12 -2.04
N THR A 355 -11.73 10.90 -1.02
CA THR A 355 -11.03 12.18 -1.15
C THR A 355 -9.56 12.10 -0.76
N ARG A 356 -9.23 11.29 0.25
CA ARG A 356 -7.89 11.23 0.84
C ARG A 356 -7.62 9.84 1.42
N GLU A 357 -6.39 9.37 1.34
CA GLU A 357 -5.87 8.23 2.10
C GLU A 357 -5.13 8.77 3.32
N PHE A 358 -5.37 8.20 4.50
CA PHE A 358 -4.55 8.48 5.67
C PHE A 358 -3.26 7.65 5.57
N GLY A 359 -2.14 8.24 5.95
CA GLY A 359 -0.82 7.62 5.82
C GLY A 359 -0.78 6.25 6.48
N ALA A 360 -0.17 5.27 5.80
CA ALA A 360 -0.14 3.88 6.21
C ALA A 360 0.35 3.73 7.66
N GLY A 361 -0.57 3.46 8.58
CA GLY A 361 -0.23 2.97 9.89
C GLY A 361 0.52 1.64 9.80
N PHE A 362 1.16 1.24 10.90
CA PHE A 362 1.98 0.03 11.00
C PHE A 362 1.23 -1.30 10.74
N SER A 363 -0.06 -1.26 10.44
CA SER A 363 -0.96 -2.40 10.26
C SER A 363 -1.15 -2.85 8.80
N GLY A 364 -0.67 -2.09 7.81
CA GLY A 364 -0.91 -2.39 6.39
C GLY A 364 -2.37 -2.22 5.93
N ALA A 365 -3.28 -1.90 6.85
CA ALA A 365 -4.67 -1.56 6.56
C ALA A 365 -4.77 -0.23 5.81
N LYS A 366 -5.76 -0.13 4.91
CA LYS A 366 -6.00 1.08 4.12
C LYS A 366 -7.12 1.90 4.75
N VAL A 367 -6.86 3.16 5.05
CA VAL A 367 -7.82 4.04 5.72
C VAL A 367 -8.07 5.26 4.85
N PHE A 368 -9.33 5.52 4.52
CA PHE A 368 -9.70 6.60 3.62
C PHE A 368 -10.73 7.54 4.21
N LEU A 369 -10.59 8.83 3.92
CA LEU A 369 -11.64 9.82 4.10
C LEU A 369 -12.63 9.73 2.93
N VAL A 370 -13.90 9.57 3.26
CA VAL A 370 -14.99 9.37 2.30
C VAL A 370 -16.08 10.40 2.53
N THR A 371 -16.41 11.15 1.49
CA THR A 371 -17.56 12.07 1.46
C THR A 371 -18.71 11.43 0.70
N ARG A 372 -19.95 11.76 1.05
CA ARG A 372 -21.14 11.09 0.51
C ARG A 372 -22.29 12.05 0.31
N LYS A 373 -23.12 11.79 -0.71
CA LYS A 373 -24.36 12.51 -0.99
C LYS A 373 -25.55 11.58 -0.94
N ASN A 374 -26.65 12.04 -0.34
CA ASN A 374 -27.92 11.32 -0.37
C ASN A 374 -28.60 11.42 -1.77
N MET A 375 -29.75 10.76 -1.92
CA MET A 375 -30.51 10.77 -3.19
C MET A 375 -30.96 12.17 -3.65
N SER A 376 -31.22 13.10 -2.72
CA SER A 376 -31.54 14.50 -3.07
C SER A 376 -30.32 15.30 -3.52
N GLY A 377 -29.11 14.75 -3.43
CA GLY A 377 -27.84 15.40 -3.79
C GLY A 377 -27.25 16.27 -2.69
N GLU A 378 -27.84 16.26 -1.49
CA GLU A 378 -27.32 16.92 -0.29
C GLU A 378 -26.09 16.17 0.23
N LEU A 379 -25.10 16.93 0.67
CA LEU A 379 -23.85 16.39 1.20
C LEU A 379 -24.03 15.99 2.67
N LEU A 380 -23.72 14.74 2.98
CA LEU A 380 -23.74 14.20 4.35
C LEU A 380 -22.37 14.38 5.03
N SER A 381 -22.32 14.16 6.35
CA SER A 381 -21.07 14.14 7.10
C SER A 381 -20.08 13.12 6.52
N PRO A 382 -18.78 13.49 6.43
CA PRO A 382 -17.75 12.56 5.99
C PRO A 382 -17.61 11.40 6.97
N ILE A 383 -17.14 10.27 6.45
CA ILE A 383 -16.84 9.06 7.21
C ILE A 383 -15.41 8.64 6.93
N VAL A 384 -14.82 7.90 7.86
CA VAL A 384 -13.52 7.25 7.68
C VAL A 384 -13.77 5.77 7.45
N VAL A 385 -13.34 5.26 6.30
CA VAL A 385 -13.52 3.85 5.93
C VAL A 385 -12.18 3.14 6.02
N LYS A 386 -12.12 2.10 6.85
CA LYS A 386 -10.93 1.24 7.00
C LYS A 386 -11.17 -0.09 6.28
N PHE A 387 -10.20 -0.49 5.46
CA PHE A 387 -10.16 -1.75 4.72
C PHE A 387 -9.03 -2.61 5.26
N ASP A 388 -9.35 -3.85 5.61
CA ASP A 388 -8.41 -4.82 6.16
C ASP A 388 -8.96 -6.24 5.96
N THR A 389 -8.22 -7.26 6.39
CA THR A 389 -8.69 -8.63 6.49
C THR A 389 -9.88 -8.75 7.43
N LEU A 390 -10.79 -9.68 7.13
CA LEU A 390 -11.99 -9.92 7.94
C LEU A 390 -11.67 -10.15 9.42
N ASN A 391 -10.66 -10.97 9.72
CA ASN A 391 -10.28 -11.28 11.11
C ASN A 391 -9.82 -10.03 11.87
N SER A 392 -8.98 -9.18 11.25
CA SER A 392 -8.50 -7.92 11.85
C SER A 392 -9.68 -7.00 12.19
N LEU A 393 -10.63 -6.83 11.26
CA LEU A 393 -11.82 -6.00 11.49
C LEU A 393 -12.79 -6.60 12.51
N GLN A 394 -12.90 -7.94 12.59
CA GLN A 394 -13.67 -8.61 13.63
C GLN A 394 -13.13 -8.33 15.02
N GLU A 395 -11.80 -8.42 15.21
CA GLU A 395 -11.16 -8.06 16.47
C GLU A 395 -11.38 -6.58 16.81
N GLU A 396 -11.22 -5.69 15.84
CA GLU A 396 -11.43 -4.26 16.03
C GLU A 396 -12.86 -3.90 16.41
N VAL A 397 -13.87 -4.45 15.72
CA VAL A 397 -15.28 -4.23 16.04
C VAL A 397 -15.63 -4.82 17.40
N ALA A 398 -15.09 -5.99 17.75
CA ALA A 398 -15.27 -6.58 19.07
C ALA A 398 -14.66 -5.70 20.17
N ASN A 399 -13.45 -5.18 19.97
CA ASN A 399 -12.76 -4.30 20.90
C ASN A 399 -13.50 -2.96 21.05
N TYR A 400 -13.90 -2.34 19.95
CA TYR A 400 -14.71 -1.12 19.97
C TYR A 400 -16.01 -1.34 20.74
N LYS A 401 -16.77 -2.40 20.45
CA LYS A 401 -18.05 -2.69 21.13
C LYS A 401 -17.86 -3.02 22.62
N GLY A 402 -16.80 -3.74 22.98
CA GLY A 402 -16.53 -4.18 24.35
C GLY A 402 -15.93 -3.09 25.26
N TYR A 403 -15.13 -2.19 24.69
CA TYR A 403 -14.38 -1.19 25.45
C TYR A 403 -14.85 0.25 25.25
N ILE A 404 -15.32 0.62 24.05
CA ILE A 404 -15.57 2.01 23.66
C ILE A 404 -17.06 2.34 23.54
N ASN A 405 -17.84 1.52 22.84
CA ASN A 405 -19.22 1.85 22.49
C ASN A 405 -20.08 2.20 23.72
N GLY A 406 -20.71 3.38 23.71
CA GLY A 406 -21.58 3.86 24.79
C GLY A 406 -20.87 4.35 26.05
N ARG A 407 -19.53 4.35 26.10
CA ARG A 407 -18.75 4.87 27.25
C ARG A 407 -18.16 6.26 27.02
N PHE A 408 -18.16 6.74 25.78
CA PHE A 408 -17.54 8.00 25.38
C PHE A 408 -18.55 8.84 24.60
N THR A 409 -18.78 10.08 25.04
CA THR A 409 -19.73 11.01 24.41
C THR A 409 -19.16 11.72 23.17
N LYS A 410 -17.84 11.71 23.00
CA LYS A 410 -17.11 12.36 21.90
C LYS A 410 -16.25 11.42 21.04
N CYS A 411 -16.24 10.12 21.33
CA CYS A 411 -15.57 9.18 20.43
C CYS A 411 -16.40 8.93 19.17
N VAL A 412 -15.68 8.61 18.11
CA VAL A 412 -16.21 8.33 16.78
C VAL A 412 -17.11 7.10 16.86
N SER A 413 -18.36 7.20 16.38
CA SER A 413 -19.26 6.06 16.36
C SER A 413 -19.04 5.20 15.12
N LEU A 414 -19.05 3.87 15.27
CA LEU A 414 -19.18 2.98 14.12
C LEU A 414 -20.53 3.22 13.43
N GLU A 415 -20.48 3.71 12.20
CA GLU A 415 -21.68 3.91 11.37
C GLU A 415 -22.06 2.63 10.66
N PHE A 416 -21.06 1.97 10.09
CA PHE A 416 -21.18 0.68 9.45
C PHE A 416 -20.23 -0.28 10.16
N ASP A 417 -20.82 -1.37 10.66
CA ASP A 417 -20.09 -2.56 11.10
C ASP A 417 -19.34 -3.19 9.91
N ILE A 418 -18.98 -4.47 10.02
CA ILE A 418 -18.22 -5.19 8.99
C ILE A 418 -19.06 -5.38 7.74
N ILE A 419 -18.51 -4.92 6.61
CA ILE A 419 -19.01 -5.18 5.27
C ILE A 419 -18.03 -6.11 4.57
N GLU A 420 -18.54 -7.25 4.13
CA GLU A 420 -17.82 -8.25 3.36
C GLU A 420 -18.56 -8.55 2.05
N LEU A 421 -17.82 -8.91 1.01
CA LEU A 421 -18.39 -9.30 -0.29
C LEU A 421 -17.74 -10.61 -0.77
N PRO A 422 -18.51 -11.52 -1.42
CA PRO A 422 -17.94 -12.71 -2.02
C PRO A 422 -16.84 -12.38 -3.03
N ASN A 423 -15.74 -13.14 -3.02
CA ASN A 423 -14.60 -12.97 -3.91
C ASN A 423 -13.83 -11.63 -3.76
N VAL A 424 -14.07 -10.88 -2.68
CA VAL A 424 -13.23 -9.74 -2.29
C VAL A 424 -12.34 -10.19 -1.12
N PRO A 425 -11.00 -10.05 -1.23
CA PRO A 425 -10.07 -10.53 -0.20
C PRO A 425 -10.04 -9.68 1.09
N TYR A 426 -10.75 -8.55 1.10
CA TYR A 426 -10.82 -7.59 2.20
C TYR A 426 -12.27 -7.38 2.64
N ALA A 427 -12.44 -6.91 3.87
CA ALA A 427 -13.69 -6.35 4.38
C ALA A 427 -13.47 -4.85 4.68
N CYS A 428 -14.54 -4.12 5.01
CA CYS A 428 -14.41 -2.76 5.51
C CYS A 428 -15.34 -2.46 6.70
N ILE A 429 -14.95 -1.46 7.48
CA ILE A 429 -15.76 -0.82 8.53
C ILE A 429 -15.73 0.70 8.31
N ALA A 430 -16.70 1.42 8.87
CA ALA A 430 -16.74 2.88 8.74
C ALA A 430 -17.07 3.60 10.04
N TYR A 431 -16.27 4.63 10.31
CA TYR A 431 -16.43 5.54 11.44
C TYR A 431 -17.11 6.83 11.02
N GLN A 432 -18.13 7.24 11.77
CA GLN A 432 -18.80 8.53 11.60
C GLN A 432 -18.03 9.63 12.31
N LEU A 433 -17.48 10.57 11.54
CA LEU A 433 -16.88 11.76 12.12
C LEU A 433 -17.97 12.67 12.68
N ALA A 434 -17.75 13.20 13.89
CA ALA A 434 -18.63 14.21 14.48
C ALA A 434 -18.66 15.47 13.59
N GLY A 435 -19.73 16.28 13.63
CA GLY A 435 -19.88 17.53 12.85
C GLY A 435 -20.42 17.36 11.42
N GLY A 436 -21.28 18.28 10.98
CA GLY A 436 -21.88 18.27 9.63
C GLY A 436 -21.15 19.18 8.65
N GLY A 437 -20.79 18.70 7.45
CA GLY A 437 -20.39 19.56 6.32
C GLY A 437 -19.00 19.32 5.66
N LYS A 438 -18.67 20.18 4.67
CA LYS A 438 -17.45 20.20 3.83
C LYS A 438 -16.23 20.72 4.61
N PHE A 439 -15.67 19.94 5.53
CA PHE A 439 -14.47 20.36 6.26
C PHE A 439 -13.29 19.43 5.98
N ASP A 440 -12.07 20.00 5.94
CA ASP A 440 -10.82 19.25 5.79
C ASP A 440 -10.50 18.57 7.12
N VAL A 441 -10.48 17.24 7.10
CA VAL A 441 -10.06 16.39 8.20
C VAL A 441 -8.66 15.88 7.85
N GLU A 442 -7.72 16.04 8.77
CA GLU A 442 -6.35 15.56 8.62
C GLU A 442 -5.90 14.77 9.85
N SER A 443 -4.81 14.01 9.73
CA SER A 443 -4.21 13.37 10.90
C SER A 443 -3.48 14.42 11.75
N ILE A 444 -3.36 14.19 13.05
CA ILE A 444 -2.66 15.12 13.93
C ILE A 444 -1.18 15.23 13.58
N LYS A 445 -0.61 14.20 12.93
CA LYS A 445 0.72 14.27 12.32
C LYS A 445 0.82 15.40 11.32
N SER A 446 -0.07 15.44 10.31
CA SER A 446 -0.08 16.48 9.28
C SER A 446 -0.29 17.85 9.89
N PHE A 447 -1.25 17.96 10.81
CA PHE A 447 -1.54 19.21 11.51
C PHE A 447 -0.32 19.73 12.28
N TRP A 448 0.31 18.91 13.13
CA TRP A 448 1.49 19.32 13.89
C TRP A 448 2.73 19.54 13.02
N TRP A 449 2.87 18.81 11.92
CA TRP A 449 3.95 19.01 10.95
C TRP A 449 3.83 20.35 10.20
N GLU A 450 2.60 20.81 9.94
CA GLU A 450 2.33 22.11 9.31
C GLU A 450 2.12 23.26 10.29
N CYS A 451 2.10 22.97 11.60
CA CYS A 451 1.78 23.97 12.62
C CYS A 451 2.93 24.95 12.79
N SER A 452 2.62 26.24 12.86
CA SER A 452 3.58 27.32 13.15
C SER A 452 3.32 28.00 14.51
N ASN A 453 2.34 27.51 15.27
CA ASN A 453 1.92 28.11 16.53
C ASN A 453 1.89 27.04 17.64
N ILE A 454 2.81 27.18 18.60
CA ILE A 454 2.92 26.28 19.76
C ILE A 454 1.58 26.17 20.51
N GLN A 455 0.89 27.29 20.77
CA GLN A 455 -0.38 27.26 21.48
C GLN A 455 -1.47 26.52 20.70
N ALA A 456 -1.48 26.60 19.38
CA ALA A 456 -2.40 25.83 18.55
C ALA A 456 -2.13 24.32 18.66
N ALA A 457 -0.87 23.92 18.59
CA ALA A 457 -0.46 22.52 18.77
C ALA A 457 -0.83 22.00 20.17
N LEU A 458 -0.57 22.79 21.22
CA LEU A 458 -0.92 22.44 22.60
C LEU A 458 -2.43 22.41 22.84
N ASN A 459 -3.19 23.32 22.24
CA ASN A 459 -4.65 23.28 22.33
C ASN A 459 -5.23 22.01 21.71
N ALA A 460 -4.70 21.56 20.57
CA ALA A 460 -5.08 20.28 19.99
C ALA A 460 -4.78 19.10 20.95
N LEU A 461 -3.57 19.05 21.52
CA LEU A 461 -3.23 18.02 22.52
C LEU A 461 -4.14 18.08 23.76
N ASN A 462 -4.45 19.28 24.24
CA ASN A 462 -5.32 19.48 25.39
C ASN A 462 -6.74 19.00 25.12
N THR A 463 -7.24 19.11 23.89
CA THR A 463 -8.53 18.53 23.50
C THR A 463 -8.49 17.00 23.55
N ILE A 464 -7.41 16.36 23.09
CA ILE A 464 -7.23 14.89 23.22
C ILE A 464 -7.25 14.52 24.70
N GLY A 465 -6.45 15.23 25.50
CA GLY A 465 -6.36 15.04 26.94
C GLY A 465 -7.71 15.20 27.62
N ALA A 466 -8.48 16.24 27.30
CA ALA A 466 -9.80 16.45 27.88
C ALA A 466 -10.79 15.30 27.61
N ASP A 467 -10.69 14.67 26.43
CA ASP A 467 -11.61 13.60 26.03
C ASP A 467 -11.18 12.21 26.52
N TRP A 468 -9.89 11.98 26.72
CA TRP A 468 -9.32 10.67 27.09
C TRP A 468 -8.80 10.56 28.52
N LYS A 469 -8.54 11.69 29.20
CA LYS A 469 -7.95 11.71 30.54
C LYS A 469 -8.80 10.93 31.54
N ASP A 470 -10.11 11.10 31.52
CA ASP A 470 -10.99 10.38 32.45
C ASP A 470 -10.87 8.87 32.23
N VAL A 471 -10.69 8.41 31.01
CA VAL A 471 -10.53 6.98 30.69
C VAL A 471 -9.20 6.43 31.17
N TRP A 472 -8.12 7.21 31.07
CA TRP A 472 -6.83 6.82 31.61
C TRP A 472 -6.81 6.84 33.15
N ILE A 473 -7.67 7.66 33.77
CA ILE A 473 -7.86 7.75 35.22
C ILE A 473 -8.85 6.70 35.72
N GLU A 474 -9.82 6.28 34.91
CA GLU A 474 -10.78 5.24 35.23
C GLU A 474 -10.12 3.87 35.07
N GLY A 475 -9.61 3.35 36.16
CA GLY A 475 -8.87 2.10 36.17
C GLY A 475 -8.69 1.54 37.58
N GLU A 476 -8.19 0.31 37.63
CA GLU A 476 -7.84 -0.36 38.87
C GLU A 476 -6.34 -0.28 39.12
N THR A 477 -5.95 0.01 40.35
CA THR A 477 -4.56 -0.04 40.78
C THR A 477 -4.15 -1.49 40.99
N ARG A 478 -3.18 -1.97 40.23
CA ARG A 478 -2.60 -3.32 40.39
C ARG A 478 -1.26 -3.22 41.10
N ARG A 479 -1.08 -4.06 42.12
CA ARG A 479 0.20 -4.25 42.81
C ARG A 479 1.03 -5.30 42.08
N ASN A 480 2.35 -5.14 42.11
CA ASN A 480 3.30 -6.05 41.45
C ASN A 480 2.96 -6.26 39.97
N TYR A 481 2.78 -5.14 39.26
CA TYR A 481 2.44 -5.18 37.84
C TYR A 481 3.70 -5.49 37.03
N SER A 482 3.75 -6.69 36.45
CA SER A 482 4.90 -7.15 35.68
C SER A 482 5.08 -6.37 34.38
N LEU A 483 6.31 -5.89 34.13
CA LEU A 483 6.69 -5.28 32.86
C LEU A 483 6.70 -6.26 31.69
N LEU A 484 6.63 -7.58 31.95
CA LEU A 484 6.41 -8.57 30.91
C LEU A 484 5.09 -8.34 30.14
N SER A 485 4.16 -7.58 30.73
CA SER A 485 2.96 -7.13 30.03
C SER A 485 3.25 -6.33 28.74
N TYR A 486 4.42 -5.67 28.65
CA TYR A 486 4.90 -4.90 27.49
C TYR A 486 5.49 -5.77 26.37
N ASP A 487 5.65 -7.08 26.56
CA ASP A 487 6.33 -7.98 25.61
C ASP A 487 5.81 -7.84 24.17
N TRP A 488 4.52 -7.58 23.98
CA TRP A 488 3.86 -7.42 22.67
C TRP A 488 4.48 -6.30 21.80
N LEU A 489 5.13 -5.31 22.42
CA LEU A 489 5.85 -4.24 21.73
C LEU A 489 7.12 -4.75 21.03
N LEU A 490 7.74 -5.80 21.56
CA LEU A 490 9.04 -6.31 21.12
C LEU A 490 8.89 -7.28 19.93
N PRO A 491 9.99 -7.60 19.22
CA PRO A 491 10.02 -8.71 18.28
C PRO A 491 9.66 -10.07 18.95
N PRO A 492 9.25 -11.09 18.18
CA PRO A 492 9.12 -12.45 18.70
C PRO A 492 10.42 -12.94 19.35
N ASN A 493 10.34 -13.85 20.32
CA ASN A 493 11.50 -14.42 20.99
C ASN A 493 12.40 -15.17 20.00
N PHE A 494 11.79 -15.97 19.13
CA PHE A 494 12.47 -16.66 18.03
C PHE A 494 11.76 -16.44 16.70
N ILE A 495 12.57 -16.37 15.64
CA ILE A 495 12.14 -16.49 14.26
C ILE A 495 12.68 -17.81 13.72
N VAL A 496 11.77 -18.64 13.24
CA VAL A 496 12.03 -20.01 12.79
C VAL A 496 11.65 -20.12 11.33
N GLU A 497 12.60 -20.48 10.49
CA GLU A 497 12.35 -20.85 9.11
C GLU A 497 11.92 -22.32 9.06
N VAL A 498 10.72 -22.58 8.53
CA VAL A 498 10.16 -23.94 8.51
C VAL A 498 10.79 -24.77 7.40
N GLU A 499 11.16 -26.00 7.72
CA GLU A 499 11.82 -26.94 6.82
C GLU A 499 10.99 -28.21 6.65
N THR A 500 11.04 -28.82 5.46
CA THR A 500 10.46 -30.15 5.25
C THR A 500 11.30 -31.19 5.98
N ALA A 501 10.63 -32.14 6.63
CA ALA A 501 11.27 -33.19 7.42
C ALA A 501 12.16 -34.08 6.55
N SER A 502 13.41 -33.67 6.34
CA SER A 502 14.46 -34.49 5.75
C SER A 502 15.11 -35.33 6.86
N SER A 503 15.39 -36.59 6.52
CA SER A 503 15.86 -37.63 7.42
C SER A 503 17.26 -37.34 7.96
N GLY A 504 17.33 -36.88 9.21
CA GLY A 504 18.54 -36.70 10.02
C GLY A 504 18.10 -36.29 11.43
N PHE A 505 18.05 -37.27 12.35
CA PHE A 505 17.06 -37.27 13.45
C PHE A 505 17.60 -37.25 14.89
N ASP A 506 18.91 -37.06 15.16
CA ASP A 506 19.43 -37.24 16.53
C ASP A 506 19.87 -35.96 17.29
N ASP A 507 20.17 -34.83 16.61
CA ASP A 507 20.75 -33.63 17.27
C ASP A 507 19.79 -32.42 17.41
N ARG A 508 18.48 -32.57 17.12
CA ARG A 508 17.54 -31.42 17.13
C ARG A 508 17.18 -31.02 18.55
N LYS A 509 17.22 -29.71 18.85
CA LYS A 509 16.78 -29.18 20.15
C LYS A 509 15.25 -29.12 20.20
N LEU A 510 14.68 -29.67 21.28
CA LEU A 510 13.24 -29.68 21.50
C LEU A 510 12.79 -28.34 22.08
N ILE A 511 11.74 -27.75 21.51
CA ILE A 511 11.06 -26.60 22.08
C ILE A 511 9.68 -27.07 22.54
N ARG A 512 9.51 -27.20 23.84
CA ARG A 512 8.22 -27.50 24.49
C ARG A 512 7.81 -26.30 25.35
N PRO A 513 6.50 -26.04 25.49
CA PRO A 513 5.98 -25.05 26.43
C PRO A 513 6.56 -25.17 27.84
N ASP A 514 6.79 -26.39 28.32
CA ASP A 514 7.31 -26.65 29.68
C ASP A 514 8.82 -26.36 29.83
N ASP A 515 9.59 -26.35 28.73
CA ASP A 515 11.05 -26.23 28.74
C ASP A 515 11.52 -24.77 28.49
N ILE A 516 10.60 -23.82 28.32
CA ILE A 516 10.91 -22.46 27.86
C ILE A 516 11.78 -21.66 28.83
N PHE A 517 11.65 -21.92 30.13
CA PHE A 517 12.49 -21.24 31.13
C PHE A 517 13.97 -21.60 30.95
N GLU A 518 14.30 -22.83 30.58
CA GLU A 518 15.67 -23.24 30.28
C GLU A 518 16.14 -22.67 28.92
N LEU A 519 15.25 -22.61 27.93
CA LEU A 519 15.51 -22.01 26.61
C LEU A 519 15.83 -20.51 26.69
N LEU A 520 15.09 -19.74 27.49
CA LEU A 520 15.28 -18.29 27.64
C LEU A 520 16.61 -17.90 28.28
N ASN A 521 17.23 -18.81 29.03
CA ASN A 521 18.47 -18.55 29.77
C ASN A 521 19.72 -19.21 29.15
N SER A 522 19.58 -19.92 28.02
CA SER A 522 20.72 -20.53 27.31
C SER A 522 21.02 -19.78 26.01
N SER A 523 22.30 -19.46 25.81
CA SER A 523 22.81 -18.73 24.64
C SER A 523 23.04 -19.62 23.41
N GLU A 524 22.71 -20.92 23.47
CA GLU A 524 23.17 -21.93 22.49
C GLU A 524 22.13 -22.29 21.42
N TYR A 525 21.26 -21.37 20.98
CA TYR A 525 20.16 -21.72 20.06
C TYR A 525 20.24 -21.07 18.68
N LEU A 526 21.17 -20.14 18.45
CA LEU A 526 21.29 -19.50 17.14
C LEU A 526 21.68 -20.55 16.09
N GLU A 527 20.98 -20.55 14.96
CA GLU A 527 21.16 -21.51 13.86
C GLU A 527 20.85 -22.98 14.19
N ALA A 528 20.35 -23.28 15.39
CA ALA A 528 20.01 -24.63 15.78
C ALA A 528 18.77 -25.14 15.02
N SER A 529 18.83 -26.40 14.57
CA SER A 529 17.65 -27.14 14.11
C SER A 529 16.77 -27.46 15.31
N VAL A 530 15.50 -27.08 15.23
CA VAL A 530 14.53 -27.22 16.33
C VAL A 530 13.30 -28.00 15.91
N CYS A 531 12.70 -28.65 16.91
CA CYS A 531 11.37 -29.25 16.79
C CYS A 531 10.46 -28.62 17.84
N ILE A 532 9.49 -27.83 17.38
CA ILE A 532 8.44 -27.25 18.20
C ILE A 532 7.39 -28.34 18.39
N GLN A 533 7.34 -28.92 19.58
CA GLN A 533 6.42 -30.01 19.87
C GLN A 533 5.13 -29.50 20.51
N PRO A 534 3.95 -29.94 20.01
CA PRO A 534 2.72 -29.80 20.77
C PRO A 534 2.81 -30.62 22.05
N THR A 535 2.14 -30.17 23.10
CA THR A 535 1.99 -30.96 24.33
C THR A 535 0.75 -31.86 24.22
N THR A 536 0.70 -32.92 25.03
CA THR A 536 -0.45 -33.84 25.07
C THR A 536 -1.72 -33.21 25.67
N SER A 537 -1.60 -32.03 26.29
CA SER A 537 -2.70 -31.27 26.86
C SER A 537 -2.93 -30.03 26.01
N GLU A 538 -4.07 -29.91 25.33
CA GLU A 538 -4.39 -28.75 24.49
C GLU A 538 -4.25 -27.42 25.25
N SER A 539 -4.63 -27.39 26.53
CA SER A 539 -4.49 -26.21 27.41
C SER A 539 -3.05 -25.76 27.67
N LEU A 540 -2.06 -26.58 27.34
CA LEU A 540 -0.63 -26.36 27.53
C LEU A 540 0.14 -26.35 26.20
N SER A 541 -0.53 -26.38 25.04
CA SER A 541 0.13 -26.33 23.73
C SER A 541 0.28 -24.88 23.23
N PHE A 542 1.15 -24.66 22.25
CA PHE A 542 1.28 -23.35 21.60
C PHE A 542 0.00 -22.97 20.86
N ILE A 543 -0.41 -21.72 20.99
CA ILE A 543 -1.63 -21.17 20.37
C ILE A 543 -1.22 -20.27 19.20
N VAL A 544 -1.90 -20.43 18.07
CA VAL A 544 -1.75 -19.55 16.91
C VAL A 544 -2.31 -18.16 17.26
N ARG A 545 -1.44 -17.16 17.30
CA ARG A 545 -1.80 -15.78 17.65
C ARG A 545 -2.03 -14.89 16.44
N GLU A 546 -1.19 -15.02 15.42
CA GLU A 546 -1.26 -14.21 14.20
C GLU A 546 -0.99 -15.11 12.99
N VAL A 547 -1.68 -14.85 11.87
CA VAL A 547 -1.45 -15.53 10.58
C VAL A 547 -1.35 -14.46 9.50
N ASN A 548 -0.17 -14.29 8.91
CA ASN A 548 0.06 -13.38 7.79
C ASN A 548 0.10 -14.17 6.48
N GLY A 549 -1.06 -14.26 5.83
CA GLY A 549 -1.26 -15.00 4.58
C GLY A 549 -0.36 -14.54 3.42
N ASN A 550 -0.02 -13.24 3.36
CA ASN A 550 0.74 -12.65 2.26
C ASN A 550 2.25 -12.90 2.39
N GLU A 551 2.77 -12.87 3.64
CA GLU A 551 4.19 -13.10 3.92
C GLU A 551 4.50 -14.57 4.23
N GLY A 552 3.50 -15.45 4.32
CA GLY A 552 3.70 -16.86 4.67
C GLY A 552 4.19 -17.03 6.11
N GLU A 553 3.75 -16.16 7.02
CA GLU A 553 4.21 -16.14 8.42
C GLU A 553 3.09 -16.51 9.41
N VAL A 554 3.47 -17.19 10.49
CA VAL A 554 2.55 -17.53 11.59
C VAL A 554 3.23 -17.22 12.93
N THR A 555 2.54 -16.51 13.83
CA THR A 555 3.02 -16.28 15.19
C THR A 555 2.34 -17.23 16.15
N LEU A 556 3.14 -17.95 16.94
CA LEU A 556 2.70 -18.79 18.03
C LEU A 556 3.00 -18.13 19.38
N ASP A 557 2.04 -18.16 20.29
CA ASP A 557 2.18 -17.73 21.67
C ASP A 557 2.09 -18.94 22.62
N LEU A 558 2.66 -18.79 23.82
CA LEU A 558 2.37 -19.71 24.92
C LEU A 558 0.90 -19.64 25.37
N PRO A 559 0.36 -20.74 25.91
CA PRO A 559 -1.00 -20.76 26.44
C PRO A 559 -1.14 -19.82 27.64
N GLN A 560 -2.34 -19.23 27.78
CA GLN A 560 -2.65 -18.08 28.64
C GLN A 560 -2.41 -18.27 30.16
N ASN A 561 -2.02 -19.47 30.61
CA ASN A 561 -1.85 -19.82 32.03
C ASN A 561 -0.39 -19.92 32.49
N GLN A 562 0.60 -19.63 31.64
CA GLN A 562 1.99 -19.51 32.08
C GLN A 562 2.35 -18.06 32.43
N THR A 563 3.15 -17.90 33.47
CA THR A 563 3.62 -16.60 33.98
C THR A 563 4.50 -15.86 32.98
N ASP A 564 5.02 -16.55 31.98
CA ASP A 564 5.94 -16.02 30.99
C ASP A 564 5.32 -15.94 29.58
N LYS A 565 5.47 -14.78 28.92
CA LYS A 565 5.14 -14.62 27.50
C LYS A 565 6.31 -15.08 26.65
N PHE A 566 6.06 -16.03 25.75
CA PHE A 566 7.04 -16.48 24.77
C PHE A 566 6.38 -16.61 23.40
N ARG A 567 7.00 -15.99 22.39
CA ARG A 567 6.44 -15.87 21.04
C ARG A 567 7.41 -16.40 20.00
N ILE A 568 6.92 -17.25 19.11
CA ILE A 568 7.68 -17.84 18.01
C ILE A 568 7.06 -17.39 16.69
N ARG A 569 7.87 -16.83 15.80
CA ARG A 569 7.48 -16.48 14.43
C ARG A 569 7.95 -17.58 13.51
N LEU A 570 7.02 -18.25 12.85
CA LEU A 570 7.30 -19.20 11.78
C LEU A 570 7.29 -18.46 10.45
N CYS A 571 8.29 -18.70 9.62
CA CYS A 571 8.42 -18.14 8.27
C CYS A 571 8.48 -19.27 7.24
N ASN A 572 8.21 -18.92 5.97
CA ASN A 572 8.22 -19.84 4.83
C ASN A 572 7.19 -20.98 4.93
N ILE A 573 5.98 -20.66 5.39
CA ILE A 573 4.88 -21.62 5.51
C ILE A 573 4.18 -21.82 4.15
N GLU A 574 4.38 -22.98 3.52
CA GLU A 574 3.73 -23.32 2.23
C GLU A 574 2.20 -23.47 2.34
N ASN A 575 1.71 -24.11 3.41
CA ASN A 575 0.28 -24.38 3.61
C ASN A 575 -0.31 -23.53 4.74
N ILE A 576 -0.30 -22.21 4.58
CA ILE A 576 -0.71 -21.28 5.66
C ILE A 576 -2.17 -21.44 6.11
N LYS A 577 -3.04 -21.96 5.23
CA LYS A 577 -4.46 -22.18 5.49
C LYS A 577 -4.74 -23.21 6.60
N GLN A 578 -3.75 -24.02 6.96
CA GLN A 578 -3.89 -24.99 8.06
C GLN A 578 -3.88 -24.32 9.44
N PHE A 579 -3.35 -23.09 9.55
CA PHE A 579 -3.29 -22.36 10.80
C PHE A 579 -4.48 -21.43 10.93
N LYS A 580 -5.13 -21.47 12.10
CA LYS A 580 -6.24 -20.57 12.43
C LYS A 580 -5.98 -19.91 13.77
N ILE A 581 -6.24 -18.61 13.84
CA ILE A 581 -6.05 -17.82 15.06
C ILE A 581 -6.89 -18.41 16.20
N GLY A 582 -6.27 -18.58 17.36
CA GLY A 582 -6.87 -19.16 18.56
C GLY A 582 -6.80 -20.69 18.65
N GLU A 583 -6.42 -21.40 17.57
CA GLU A 583 -6.24 -22.85 17.61
C GLU A 583 -4.84 -23.23 18.13
N THR A 584 -4.75 -24.39 18.77
CA THR A 584 -3.47 -24.97 19.21
C THR A 584 -2.81 -25.73 18.07
N ILE A 585 -1.46 -25.73 18.06
CA ILE A 585 -0.76 -26.62 17.12
C ILE A 585 -0.98 -28.07 17.55
N SER A 586 -1.32 -28.93 16.58
CA SER A 586 -1.61 -30.35 16.79
C SER A 586 -0.52 -31.28 16.23
N THR A 587 0.39 -30.73 15.43
CA THR A 587 1.50 -31.48 14.82
C THR A 587 2.83 -30.80 15.14
N PRO A 588 3.93 -31.57 15.30
CA PRO A 588 5.25 -31.02 15.48
C PRO A 588 5.69 -30.18 14.27
N ILE A 589 6.28 -29.03 14.53
CA ILE A 589 6.80 -28.12 13.50
C ILE A 589 8.32 -28.20 13.53
N TYR A 590 8.92 -28.42 12.37
CA TYR A 590 10.37 -28.52 12.20
C TYR A 590 10.90 -27.29 11.48
N GLY A 591 12.03 -26.79 11.94
CA GLY A 591 12.66 -25.65 11.30
C GLY A 591 13.99 -25.29 11.94
N ARG A 592 14.58 -24.20 11.46
CA ARG A 592 15.84 -23.66 11.96
C ARG A 592 15.60 -22.28 12.57
N ILE A 593 16.17 -22.03 13.75
CA ILE A 593 16.14 -20.69 14.34
C ILE A 593 17.08 -19.79 13.54
N ILE A 594 16.53 -18.83 12.80
CA ILE A 594 17.30 -17.87 12.00
C ILE A 594 17.69 -16.63 12.81
N ASN A 595 16.90 -16.29 13.83
CA ASN A 595 17.20 -15.17 14.71
C ASN A 595 16.49 -15.32 16.05
N ASP A 596 17.16 -14.96 17.14
CA ASP A 596 16.49 -14.62 18.40
C ASP A 596 16.26 -13.11 18.51
N ARG A 597 15.35 -12.71 19.41
CA ARG A 597 14.98 -11.32 19.65
C ARG A 597 16.20 -10.41 19.87
N ILE A 598 17.13 -10.81 20.73
CA ILE A 598 18.26 -9.98 21.15
C ILE A 598 19.21 -9.84 19.98
N THR A 599 19.56 -10.93 19.32
CA THR A 599 20.42 -10.91 18.13
C THR A 599 19.80 -10.10 16.99
N PHE A 600 18.49 -10.22 16.77
CA PHE A 600 17.76 -9.44 15.77
C PHE A 600 17.88 -7.92 16.04
N LEU A 601 17.58 -7.50 17.27
CA LEU A 601 17.67 -6.09 17.65
C LEU A 601 19.12 -5.58 17.60
N LYS A 602 20.09 -6.37 18.07
CA LYS A 602 21.52 -6.04 17.99
C LYS A 602 21.98 -5.86 16.55
N LYS A 603 21.56 -6.71 15.61
CA LYS A 603 21.87 -6.56 14.17
C LYS A 603 21.31 -5.25 13.62
N ILE A 604 20.07 -4.90 13.96
CA ILE A 604 19.47 -3.61 13.54
C ILE A 604 20.30 -2.45 14.07
N VAL A 605 20.60 -2.44 15.38
CA VAL A 605 21.38 -1.36 16.01
C VAL A 605 22.79 -1.29 15.42
N ALA A 606 23.49 -2.41 15.28
CA ALA A 606 24.82 -2.44 14.69
C ALA A 606 24.82 -1.83 13.28
N ASN A 607 23.84 -2.17 12.45
CA ASN A 607 23.73 -1.65 11.08
C ASN A 607 23.44 -0.14 11.03
N VAL A 608 22.51 0.37 11.84
CA VAL A 608 22.12 1.79 11.78
C VAL A 608 23.19 2.74 12.33
N PHE A 609 24.15 2.23 13.10
CA PHE A 609 25.33 2.97 13.56
C PHE A 609 26.63 2.53 12.85
N ASP A 610 26.53 1.86 11.69
CA ASP A 610 27.68 1.41 10.88
C ASP A 610 28.76 0.66 11.68
N HIS A 611 28.32 -0.19 12.62
CA HIS A 611 29.15 -0.97 13.53
C HIS A 611 30.12 -0.15 14.40
N THR A 612 29.91 1.16 14.53
CA THR A 612 30.79 2.06 15.30
C THR A 612 30.53 2.06 16.81
N LEU A 613 29.37 1.53 17.25
CA LEU A 613 29.00 1.50 18.67
C LEU A 613 29.84 0.51 19.48
N VAL A 614 30.38 0.99 20.60
CA VAL A 614 31.15 0.17 21.54
C VAL A 614 30.25 -0.25 22.71
N GLY A 615 30.26 -1.55 23.04
CA GLY A 615 29.56 -2.07 24.22
C GLY A 615 28.17 -2.64 23.96
N LEU A 616 27.82 -2.97 22.71
CA LEU A 616 26.52 -3.57 22.37
C LEU A 616 26.27 -4.91 23.11
N ASP A 617 27.33 -5.65 23.43
CA ASP A 617 27.30 -6.88 24.22
C ASP A 617 27.67 -6.68 25.71
N LYS A 618 27.76 -5.44 26.17
CA LYS A 618 28.11 -5.09 27.56
C LYS A 618 26.91 -4.46 28.27
N ASN A 619 26.99 -4.40 29.60
CA ASN A 619 25.98 -3.72 30.43
C ASN A 619 25.82 -2.24 30.10
N GLN A 620 26.89 -1.61 29.60
CA GLN A 620 26.90 -0.21 29.22
C GLN A 620 27.34 -0.05 27.78
N ILE A 621 26.81 0.98 27.13
CA ILE A 621 27.08 1.34 25.76
C ILE A 621 27.65 2.76 25.67
N THR A 622 28.63 2.93 24.80
CA THR A 622 29.31 4.19 24.58
C THR A 622 29.02 4.66 23.17
N PHE A 623 28.42 5.86 23.06
CA PHE A 623 28.25 6.54 21.80
C PHE A 623 29.55 7.26 21.41
N PRO A 624 29.93 7.30 20.13
CA PRO A 624 31.08 8.08 19.70
C PRO A 624 30.99 9.54 20.16
N GLY A 625 32.08 10.06 20.73
CA GLY A 625 32.22 11.37 21.40
C GLY A 625 31.48 11.53 22.73
N LEU A 626 30.99 10.43 23.30
CA LEU A 626 30.55 10.30 24.69
C LEU A 626 31.38 9.25 25.44
N GLU A 627 32.69 9.16 25.17
CA GLU A 627 33.55 8.13 25.74
C GLU A 627 33.61 8.18 27.27
N ASN A 628 33.48 9.37 27.85
CA ASN A 628 33.49 9.59 29.29
C ASN A 628 32.10 9.41 29.94
N PHE A 629 31.06 9.18 29.15
CA PHE A 629 29.68 9.07 29.63
C PHE A 629 28.97 7.83 29.07
N PRO A 630 29.38 6.61 29.49
CA PRO A 630 28.71 5.38 29.08
C PRO A 630 27.28 5.32 29.63
N LEU A 631 26.33 4.98 28.78
CA LEU A 631 24.92 4.81 29.14
C LEU A 631 24.61 3.35 29.46
N GLU A 632 23.59 3.10 30.26
CA GLU A 632 23.12 1.73 30.48
C GLU A 632 22.59 1.14 29.16
N ASN A 633 22.90 -0.12 28.89
CA ASN A 633 22.53 -0.80 27.64
C ASN A 633 21.22 -1.57 27.82
N PRO A 634 20.07 -1.04 27.36
CA PRO A 634 18.78 -1.68 27.55
C PRO A 634 18.61 -2.93 26.70
N LEU A 635 19.38 -3.12 25.61
CA LEU A 635 19.33 -4.35 24.81
C LEU A 635 19.95 -5.53 25.56
N HIS A 636 21.10 -5.30 26.22
CA HIS A 636 21.73 -6.31 27.06
C HIS A 636 20.86 -6.61 28.30
N GLN A 637 20.23 -5.59 28.88
CA GLN A 637 19.39 -5.71 30.07
C GLN A 637 17.93 -6.09 29.79
N LEU A 638 17.53 -6.25 28.52
CA LEU A 638 16.12 -6.47 28.16
C LEU A 638 15.44 -7.63 28.91
N PRO A 639 16.07 -8.82 29.09
CA PRO A 639 15.47 -9.89 29.88
C PRO A 639 15.25 -9.52 31.35
N ASN A 640 16.13 -8.71 31.92
CA ASN A 640 16.02 -8.25 33.31
C ASN A 640 14.95 -7.16 33.43
N ILE A 641 14.88 -6.23 32.48
CA ILE A 641 13.85 -5.17 32.44
C ILE A 641 12.45 -5.78 32.43
N LEU A 642 12.20 -6.81 31.61
CA LEU A 642 10.89 -7.46 31.53
C LEU A 642 10.49 -8.22 32.81
N LYS A 643 11.46 -8.60 33.64
CA LYS A 643 11.23 -9.28 34.93
C LYS A 643 10.95 -8.30 36.08
N ILE A 644 11.03 -6.99 35.84
CA ILE A 644 10.72 -5.98 36.86
C ILE A 644 9.21 -5.96 37.10
N ASP A 645 8.82 -6.12 38.37
CA ASP A 645 7.46 -5.88 38.83
C ASP A 645 7.35 -4.47 39.40
N LEU A 646 6.44 -3.67 38.83
CA LEU A 646 6.14 -2.35 39.35
C LEU A 646 5.33 -2.48 40.65
N PRO A 647 5.73 -1.82 41.75
CA PRO A 647 5.03 -1.95 43.04
C PRO A 647 3.55 -1.57 42.97
N SER A 648 3.23 -0.59 42.12
CA SER A 648 1.88 -0.12 41.85
C SER A 648 1.82 0.42 40.42
N ALA A 649 0.88 -0.06 39.62
CA ALA A 649 0.60 0.47 38.29
C ALA A 649 -0.92 0.54 38.07
N LYS A 650 -1.37 1.60 37.41
CA LYS A 650 -2.78 1.80 37.12
C LYS A 650 -3.14 1.11 35.81
N VAL A 651 -4.17 0.28 35.84
CA VAL A 651 -4.66 -0.45 34.66
C VAL A 651 -6.01 0.11 34.25
N SER A 652 -6.04 0.77 33.09
CA SER A 652 -7.23 1.37 32.51
C SER A 652 -7.50 0.81 31.13
N ILE A 653 -8.61 1.24 30.52
CA ILE A 653 -8.79 1.06 29.07
C ILE A 653 -7.76 1.94 28.38
N VAL A 654 -7.07 1.37 27.39
CA VAL A 654 -6.14 2.08 26.51
C VAL A 654 -6.50 1.78 25.07
N HIS A 655 -6.28 2.76 24.19
CA HIS A 655 -6.40 2.57 22.74
C HIS A 655 -5.42 1.51 22.23
N GLY A 656 -4.21 1.47 22.78
CA GLY A 656 -3.19 0.45 22.51
C GLY A 656 -2.33 0.73 21.26
N ASP A 657 -2.81 1.55 20.32
CA ASP A 657 -2.00 2.08 19.20
C ASP A 657 -2.25 3.57 18.94
N MET A 658 -2.29 4.39 19.99
CA MET A 658 -2.52 5.84 19.87
C MET A 658 -1.29 6.55 19.28
N ASN A 659 -1.14 6.49 17.96
CA ASN A 659 -0.08 7.16 17.21
C ASN A 659 -0.63 8.38 16.45
N LEU A 660 0.25 9.18 15.84
CA LEU A 660 -0.10 10.46 15.19
C LEU A 660 -1.02 10.33 13.96
N GLU A 661 -1.16 9.14 13.37
CA GLU A 661 -2.05 8.91 12.22
C GLU A 661 -3.46 8.46 12.66
N ASN A 662 -3.57 7.88 13.86
CA ASN A 662 -4.84 7.37 14.42
C ASN A 662 -5.66 8.44 15.16
N ILE A 663 -5.13 9.66 15.25
CA ILE A 663 -5.82 10.83 15.82
C ILE A 663 -6.12 11.79 14.67
N LEU A 664 -7.40 11.99 14.40
CA LEU A 664 -7.88 12.90 13.37
C LEU A 664 -8.32 14.20 14.00
N ILE A 665 -7.95 15.30 13.36
CA ILE A 665 -8.30 16.65 13.79
C ILE A 665 -9.10 17.36 12.71
N ARG A 666 -10.13 18.07 13.14
CA ARG A 666 -10.80 19.10 12.37
C ARG A 666 -10.63 20.44 13.08
N THR A 667 -10.26 21.47 12.33
CA THR A 667 -10.27 22.85 12.78
C THR A 667 -11.52 23.56 12.28
N ASP A 668 -12.28 24.19 13.17
CA ASP A 668 -13.43 25.03 12.81
C ASP A 668 -13.39 26.39 13.54
N ALA A 669 -14.36 27.26 13.26
CA ALA A 669 -14.44 28.58 13.90
C ALA A 669 -14.71 28.51 15.40
N GLN A 670 -15.10 27.34 15.93
CA GLN A 670 -15.40 27.08 17.33
C GLN A 670 -14.24 26.39 18.09
N GLY A 671 -13.22 25.88 17.38
CA GLY A 671 -12.00 25.32 17.96
C GLY A 671 -11.47 24.08 17.23
N TYR A 672 -11.04 23.09 18.01
CA TYR A 672 -10.55 21.80 17.53
C TYR A 672 -11.56 20.72 17.86
N ASP A 673 -11.96 19.93 16.87
CA ASP A 673 -12.71 18.69 17.05
C ASP A 673 -11.80 17.50 16.76
N ILE A 674 -11.79 16.51 17.65
CA ILE A 674 -10.84 15.41 17.63
C ILE A 674 -11.58 14.08 17.57
N SER A 675 -11.11 13.20 16.70
CA SER A 675 -11.68 11.89 16.44
C SER A 675 -10.57 10.84 16.44
N VAL A 676 -10.68 9.84 17.30
CA VAL A 676 -9.71 8.73 17.38
C VAL A 676 -10.27 7.50 16.68
N ILE A 677 -9.45 6.85 15.85
CA ILE A 677 -9.79 5.67 15.05
C ILE A 677 -8.78 4.55 15.29
N ASP A 678 -9.03 3.36 14.72
CA ASP A 678 -8.15 2.18 14.80
C ASP A 678 -8.12 1.48 16.17
N PHE A 679 -9.29 1.02 16.62
CA PHE A 679 -9.47 0.40 17.94
C PHE A 679 -9.04 -1.08 17.99
N GLY A 680 -8.34 -1.57 16.95
CA GLY A 680 -7.90 -2.96 16.83
C GLY A 680 -7.06 -3.45 18.01
N LYS A 681 -6.29 -2.57 18.66
CA LYS A 681 -5.43 -2.91 19.81
C LYS A 681 -5.99 -2.47 21.18
N THR A 682 -7.24 -2.02 21.21
CA THR A 682 -7.87 -1.52 22.44
C THR A 682 -8.05 -2.64 23.45
N LYS A 683 -7.60 -2.40 24.68
CA LYS A 683 -7.58 -3.40 25.76
C LYS A 683 -7.44 -2.73 27.12
N LYS A 684 -7.52 -3.52 28.20
CA LYS A 684 -7.05 -3.08 29.51
C LYS A 684 -5.54 -3.28 29.63
N ALA A 685 -4.79 -2.23 29.92
CA ALA A 685 -3.34 -2.29 30.11
C ALA A 685 -2.86 -1.14 31.01
N HIS A 686 -1.54 -1.01 31.20
CA HIS A 686 -0.96 0.12 31.92
C HIS A 686 -1.43 1.45 31.30
N ASN A 687 -2.00 2.33 32.12
CA ASN A 687 -2.75 3.49 31.64
C ASN A 687 -1.93 4.51 30.82
N ILE A 688 -0.60 4.52 30.96
CA ILE A 688 0.30 5.40 30.18
C ILE A 688 0.64 4.86 28.79
N HIS A 689 0.18 3.67 28.38
CA HIS A 689 0.52 3.09 27.07
C HIS A 689 0.24 4.03 25.89
N ASP A 690 -0.91 4.71 25.92
CA ASP A 690 -1.32 5.62 24.83
C ASP A 690 -0.39 6.83 24.74
N LEU A 691 -0.03 7.43 25.88
CA LEU A 691 0.87 8.57 25.95
C LEU A 691 2.32 8.19 25.55
N LEU A 692 2.80 7.02 25.99
CA LEU A 692 4.10 6.50 25.57
C LEU A 692 4.16 6.24 24.06
N ARG A 693 3.07 5.70 23.48
CA ARG A 693 2.96 5.47 22.04
C ARG A 693 2.92 6.78 21.25
N LEU A 694 2.22 7.79 21.78
CA LEU A 694 2.16 9.12 21.19
C LEU A 694 3.53 9.80 21.22
N GLU A 695 4.22 9.81 22.37
CA GLU A 695 5.59 10.34 22.50
C GLU A 695 6.57 9.63 21.56
N THR A 696 6.51 8.30 21.49
CA THR A 696 7.33 7.53 20.54
C THR A 696 7.12 8.01 19.11
N SER A 697 5.87 8.31 18.72
CA SER A 697 5.55 8.79 17.38
C SER A 697 6.05 10.22 17.13
N VAL A 698 6.01 11.10 18.14
CA VAL A 698 6.58 12.46 18.05
C VAL A 698 8.08 12.41 17.82
N TRP A 699 8.82 11.57 18.56
CA TRP A 699 10.25 11.40 18.35
C TRP A 699 10.59 10.87 16.95
N LEU A 700 9.88 9.83 16.51
CA LEU A 700 10.19 9.16 15.25
C LEU A 700 9.72 9.92 14.02
N TYR A 701 8.64 10.69 14.09
CA TYR A 701 8.03 11.30 12.90
C TYR A 701 7.98 12.83 12.92
N LEU A 702 8.15 13.50 14.07
CA LEU A 702 8.26 14.96 14.10
C LEU A 702 9.70 15.41 14.33
N ILE A 703 10.41 14.80 15.28
CA ILE A 703 11.80 15.22 15.61
C ILE A 703 12.80 14.62 14.63
N SER A 704 12.82 13.30 14.44
CA SER A 704 13.86 12.63 13.66
C SER A 704 13.93 13.10 12.19
N LEU A 705 12.78 13.47 11.60
CA LEU A 705 12.69 13.96 10.22
C LEU A 705 13.28 15.36 10.03
N GLN A 706 13.40 16.13 11.12
CA GLN A 706 14.00 17.46 11.12
C GLN A 706 15.49 17.43 11.45
N LEU A 707 16.01 16.30 11.93
CA LEU A 707 17.45 16.13 12.15
C LEU A 707 18.17 15.98 10.79
N PRO A 708 19.32 16.67 10.61
CA PRO A 708 20.06 16.60 9.36
C PRO A 708 20.52 15.18 9.06
N ASN A 709 20.41 14.78 7.79
CA ASN A 709 20.98 13.50 7.35
C ASN A 709 22.48 13.66 7.22
N LEU A 710 23.18 13.15 8.22
CA LEU A 710 24.62 13.24 8.30
C LEU A 710 25.23 12.00 7.66
N THR A 711 26.29 12.18 6.88
CA THR A 711 26.94 11.09 6.13
C THR A 711 27.15 9.87 7.03
N PRO A 712 26.69 8.67 6.64
CA PRO A 712 26.94 7.44 7.40
C PRO A 712 28.44 7.28 7.70
N GLY A 713 28.78 7.01 8.98
CA GLY A 713 30.16 6.92 9.45
C GLY A 713 30.80 8.24 9.89
N ASP A 714 30.12 9.39 9.76
CA ASP A 714 30.61 10.67 10.29
C ASP A 714 30.46 10.70 11.82
N ARG A 715 31.60 10.61 12.50
CA ARG A 715 31.67 10.64 13.97
C ARG A 715 31.19 11.96 14.55
N HIS A 716 31.47 13.11 13.92
CA HIS A 716 31.10 14.43 14.47
C HIS A 716 29.60 14.64 14.42
N ALA A 717 29.00 14.15 13.34
CA ALA A 717 27.58 14.13 13.15
C ALA A 717 26.82 13.33 14.23
N LEU A 718 27.29 12.12 14.50
CA LEU A 718 26.69 11.26 15.51
C LEU A 718 26.80 11.87 16.92
N ILE A 719 27.93 12.54 17.20
CA ILE A 719 28.13 13.34 18.42
C ILE A 719 27.06 14.42 18.50
N TRP A 720 26.96 15.28 17.48
CA TRP A 720 25.99 16.37 17.46
C TRP A 720 24.56 15.87 17.66
N GLN A 721 24.19 14.75 17.01
CA GLN A 721 22.88 14.14 17.13
C GLN A 721 22.58 13.67 18.55
N ILE A 722 23.46 12.88 19.19
CA ILE A 722 23.22 12.40 20.56
C ILE A 722 23.21 13.54 21.57
N LYS A 723 24.05 14.56 21.38
CA LYS A 723 24.05 15.79 22.20
C LYS A 723 22.70 16.52 22.10
N GLY A 724 22.17 16.69 20.89
CA GLY A 724 20.86 17.31 20.66
C GLY A 724 19.71 16.52 21.28
N ILE A 725 19.67 15.21 21.07
CA ILE A 725 18.64 14.33 21.65
C ILE A 725 18.69 14.34 23.16
N TYR A 726 19.88 14.23 23.76
CA TYR A 726 20.07 14.33 25.21
C TYR A 726 19.53 15.66 25.74
N SER A 727 19.89 16.76 25.09
CA SER A 727 19.48 18.09 25.50
C SER A 727 17.95 18.22 25.45
N ILE A 728 17.29 17.77 24.37
CA ILE A 728 15.82 17.75 24.27
C ILE A 728 15.21 16.86 25.35
N PHE A 729 15.74 15.66 25.53
CA PHE A 729 15.25 14.69 26.51
C PHE A 729 15.22 15.28 27.94
N LYS A 730 16.27 16.04 28.28
CA LYS A 730 16.40 16.78 29.55
C LYS A 730 15.48 17.99 29.60
N SER A 731 15.50 18.84 28.57
CA SER A 731 14.77 20.13 28.54
C SER A 731 13.26 19.97 28.68
N VAL A 732 12.72 18.85 28.19
CA VAL A 732 11.29 18.52 28.30
C VAL A 732 10.83 18.36 29.77
N HIS A 733 11.75 18.20 30.73
CA HIS A 733 11.45 18.19 32.18
C HIS A 733 11.64 19.56 32.87
N GLU A 734 12.32 20.51 32.22
CA GLU A 734 12.66 21.82 32.79
C GLU A 734 11.73 22.92 32.22
N ARG A 735 11.09 23.73 33.09
CA ARG A 735 10.25 24.85 32.64
C ARG A 735 11.11 25.92 31.95
N GLY A 736 10.72 26.36 30.75
CA GLY A 736 11.31 27.51 30.05
C GLY A 736 12.46 27.19 29.07
N ALA A 737 12.77 25.92 28.82
CA ALA A 737 13.88 25.52 27.95
C ALA A 737 13.60 25.63 26.43
N GLU A 738 12.40 26.08 26.04
CA GLU A 738 12.00 26.29 24.63
C GLU A 738 12.89 27.33 23.92
N GLU A 739 13.40 28.31 24.67
CA GLU A 739 14.23 29.40 24.13
C GLU A 739 15.67 28.96 23.79
N ASN A 740 16.14 27.86 24.37
CA ASN A 740 17.54 27.41 24.24
C ASN A 740 17.81 26.57 22.98
N PHE A 741 16.77 26.15 22.25
CA PHE A 741 16.89 25.33 21.03
C PHE A 741 16.72 26.10 19.74
N ASN A 742 16.67 27.44 19.80
CA ASN A 742 16.82 28.29 18.63
C ASN A 742 18.28 28.29 18.15
N ASN A 743 18.75 27.14 17.67
CA ASN A 743 19.85 27.14 16.73
C ASN A 743 19.23 27.62 15.41
N SER A 744 19.79 28.67 14.80
CA SER A 744 19.16 29.48 13.74
C SER A 744 18.74 28.74 12.45
N GLU A 745 18.86 27.41 12.40
CA GLU A 745 18.57 26.55 11.24
C GLU A 745 17.50 25.45 11.48
N ILE A 746 17.11 25.10 12.72
CA ILE A 746 16.07 24.06 13.00
C ILE A 746 15.17 24.49 14.17
N ASP A 747 13.85 24.63 13.94
CA ASP A 747 12.86 24.94 14.98
C ASP A 747 12.19 23.68 15.53
N LEU A 748 12.63 23.23 16.71
CA LEU A 748 12.05 22.09 17.44
C LEU A 748 11.11 22.52 18.58
N SER A 749 10.71 23.79 18.65
CA SER A 749 9.92 24.33 19.77
C SER A 749 8.58 23.62 19.93
N ILE A 750 7.84 23.43 18.83
CA ILE A 750 6.54 22.75 18.81
C ILE A 750 6.64 21.28 19.25
N PRO A 751 7.47 20.41 18.64
CA PRO A 751 7.57 19.02 19.09
C PRO A 751 8.07 18.90 20.53
N CYS A 752 8.97 19.77 20.99
CA CYS A 752 9.40 19.78 22.39
C CYS A 752 8.28 20.17 23.36
N ALA A 753 7.47 21.18 23.02
CA ALA A 753 6.31 21.57 23.80
C ALA A 753 5.26 20.45 23.88
N ILE A 754 5.00 19.76 22.76
CA ILE A 754 4.11 18.59 22.70
C ILE A 754 4.63 17.47 23.61
N LEU A 755 5.92 17.13 23.52
CA LEU A 755 6.53 16.11 24.39
C LEU A 755 6.36 16.43 25.87
N ARG A 756 6.56 17.70 26.26
CA ARG A 756 6.41 18.14 27.65
C ARG A 756 4.99 17.91 28.14
N GLU A 757 4.01 18.34 27.36
CA GLU A 757 2.61 18.17 27.75
C GLU A 757 2.18 16.69 27.76
N ILE A 758 2.68 15.86 26.84
CA ILE A 758 2.46 14.40 26.90
C ILE A 758 2.99 13.83 28.22
N ARG A 759 4.21 14.22 28.62
CA ARG A 759 4.79 13.80 29.91
C ARG A 759 3.96 14.32 31.08
N HIS A 760 3.56 15.59 31.07
CA HIS A 760 2.67 16.14 32.11
C HIS A 760 1.39 15.32 32.27
N TYR A 761 0.71 14.99 31.16
CA TYR A 761 -0.46 14.13 31.21
C TYR A 761 -0.13 12.75 31.80
N ALA A 762 0.99 12.14 31.42
CA ALA A 762 1.39 10.83 31.94
C ALA A 762 1.62 10.87 33.46
N PHE A 763 2.34 11.88 33.95
CA PHE A 763 2.60 12.06 35.37
C PHE A 763 1.34 12.38 36.19
N ASP A 764 0.38 13.09 35.58
CA ASP A 764 -0.89 13.43 36.20
C ASP A 764 -1.81 12.20 36.36
N ILE A 765 -1.84 11.30 35.37
CA ILE A 765 -2.70 10.09 35.43
C ILE A 765 -2.07 8.92 36.21
N MET A 766 -0.76 8.91 36.41
CA MET A 766 -0.08 7.86 37.18
C MET A 766 -0.33 8.01 38.68
N GLU A 767 -0.32 6.89 39.40
CA GLU A 767 -0.39 6.84 40.86
C GLU A 767 0.98 6.47 41.46
N GLY A 768 1.21 6.84 42.72
CA GLY A 768 2.45 6.52 43.45
C GLY A 768 3.35 7.71 43.71
N ALA A 769 4.47 7.45 44.40
CA ALA A 769 5.47 8.46 44.70
C ALA A 769 6.17 8.94 43.42
N THR A 770 6.65 10.18 43.41
CA THR A 770 7.29 10.81 42.24
C THR A 770 8.40 9.95 41.64
N GLU A 771 9.30 9.41 42.46
CA GLU A 771 10.39 8.52 42.01
C GLU A 771 9.87 7.26 41.30
N GLN A 772 8.79 6.67 41.81
CA GLN A 772 8.17 5.49 41.20
C GLN A 772 7.54 5.85 39.86
N LYS A 773 6.84 6.99 39.77
CA LYS A 773 6.27 7.48 38.50
C LYS A 773 7.36 7.67 37.46
N TYR A 774 8.48 8.29 37.84
CA TYR A 774 9.63 8.50 36.95
C TYR A 774 10.18 7.16 36.44
N LYS A 775 10.49 6.22 37.35
CA LYS A 775 10.99 4.91 36.97
C LYS A 775 10.01 4.16 36.04
N ASN A 776 8.74 4.14 36.39
CA ASN A 776 7.69 3.47 35.61
C ASN A 776 7.59 4.05 34.20
N TYR A 777 7.57 5.37 34.10
CA TYR A 777 7.45 6.09 32.83
C TYR A 777 8.62 5.76 31.90
N TYR A 778 9.86 5.87 32.41
CA TYR A 778 11.04 5.68 31.58
C TYR A 778 11.34 4.23 31.22
N LEU A 779 11.01 3.27 32.10
CA LEU A 779 11.05 1.85 31.71
C LEU A 779 10.04 1.57 30.58
N GLY A 780 8.84 2.16 30.68
CA GLY A 780 7.84 2.10 29.61
C GLY A 780 8.34 2.72 28.29
N LEU A 781 8.90 3.93 28.34
CA LEU A 781 9.45 4.62 27.19
C LEU A 781 10.59 3.83 26.55
N CYS A 782 11.50 3.28 27.35
CA CYS A 782 12.57 2.41 26.89
C CYS A 782 12.04 1.23 26.08
N LEU A 783 11.03 0.52 26.60
CA LEU A 783 10.43 -0.64 25.92
C LEU A 783 9.71 -0.27 24.62
N TYR A 784 9.03 0.89 24.58
CA TYR A 784 8.43 1.39 23.35
C TYR A 784 9.48 1.76 22.29
N MET A 785 10.57 2.41 22.69
CA MET A 785 11.67 2.78 21.80
C MET A 785 12.41 1.55 21.27
N LEU A 786 12.71 0.55 22.12
CA LEU A 786 13.25 -0.73 21.67
C LEU A 786 12.29 -1.47 20.73
N GLY A 787 11.00 -1.47 21.06
CA GLY A 787 9.96 -2.06 20.21
C GLY A 787 9.87 -1.40 18.83
N ALA A 788 10.14 -0.10 18.74
CA ALA A 788 10.09 0.65 17.49
C ALA A 788 11.15 0.20 16.46
N LEU A 789 12.30 -0.31 16.92
CA LEU A 789 13.39 -0.76 16.05
C LEU A 789 12.96 -1.83 15.03
N LYS A 790 11.94 -2.63 15.36
CA LYS A 790 11.48 -3.74 14.50
C LYS A 790 10.71 -3.29 13.26
N PHE A 791 10.26 -2.04 13.18
CA PHE A 791 9.39 -1.59 12.10
C PHE A 791 10.18 -1.32 10.82
N LYS A 792 9.80 -2.02 9.73
CA LYS A 792 10.43 -1.93 8.40
C LYS A 792 10.30 -0.55 7.76
N ASN A 793 9.20 0.17 8.02
CA ASN A 793 8.96 1.50 7.41
C ASN A 793 9.96 2.58 7.86
N LEU A 794 10.65 2.38 9.00
CA LEU A 794 11.74 3.25 9.44
C LEU A 794 13.02 3.13 8.57
N ASP A 795 13.08 2.15 7.66
CA ASP A 795 14.14 2.02 6.64
C ASP A 795 13.83 2.80 5.35
N SER A 796 12.66 3.42 5.24
CA SER A 796 12.29 4.18 4.04
C SER A 796 13.11 5.48 3.93
N PRO A 797 13.67 5.80 2.75
CA PRO A 797 14.28 7.11 2.50
C PRO A 797 13.33 8.29 2.77
N GLU A 798 12.02 8.08 2.60
CA GLU A 798 10.99 9.09 2.89
C GLU A 798 10.93 9.46 4.38
N ASN A 799 11.30 8.52 5.25
CA ASN A 799 11.37 8.71 6.70
C ASN A 799 12.78 9.09 7.18
N ASN A 800 13.64 9.61 6.31
CA ASN A 800 15.00 10.03 6.64
C ASN A 800 15.85 8.90 7.26
N ALA A 801 15.67 7.66 6.79
CA ALA A 801 16.47 6.52 7.24
C ALA A 801 17.99 6.79 7.11
N PRO A 802 18.82 6.37 8.07
CA PRO A 802 18.53 5.51 9.22
C PRO A 802 18.17 6.26 10.53
N ILE A 803 17.97 7.59 10.47
CA ILE A 803 17.89 8.46 11.66
C ILE A 803 16.80 8.06 12.66
N PRO A 804 15.55 7.71 12.27
CA PRO A 804 14.53 7.33 13.25
C PRO A 804 14.96 6.16 14.14
N ARG A 805 15.67 5.16 13.59
CA ARG A 805 16.18 4.02 14.38
C ARG A 805 17.35 4.39 15.28
N GLN A 806 18.21 5.32 14.83
CA GLN A 806 19.26 5.87 15.69
C GLN A 806 18.66 6.58 16.90
N VAL A 807 17.70 7.48 16.65
CA VAL A 807 16.95 8.22 17.68
C VAL A 807 16.25 7.25 18.64
N ALA A 808 15.55 6.24 18.11
CA ALA A 808 14.88 5.23 18.94
C ALA A 808 15.86 4.55 19.92
N PHE A 809 16.98 4.05 19.42
CA PHE A 809 17.93 3.34 20.28
C PHE A 809 18.65 4.26 21.28
N GLN A 810 19.04 5.47 20.86
CA GLN A 810 19.61 6.49 21.74
C GLN A 810 18.66 6.85 22.89
N LEU A 811 17.37 7.09 22.57
CA LEU A 811 16.34 7.35 23.59
C LEU A 811 16.07 6.16 24.48
N ALA A 812 16.13 4.93 23.97
CA ALA A 812 16.01 3.74 24.80
C ALA A 812 17.13 3.68 25.85
N CYS A 813 18.36 4.02 25.48
CA CYS A 813 19.51 4.07 26.39
C CYS A 813 19.35 5.18 27.43
N LEU A 814 18.97 6.39 26.99
CA LEU A 814 18.73 7.52 27.90
C LEU A 814 17.61 7.22 28.90
N ALA A 815 16.45 6.74 28.41
CA ALA A 815 15.32 6.40 29.26
C ALA A 815 15.69 5.31 30.28
N PHE A 816 16.37 4.24 29.86
CA PHE A 816 16.77 3.19 30.79
C PHE A 816 17.80 3.68 31.82
N HIS A 817 18.78 4.45 31.39
CA HIS A 817 19.77 5.04 32.30
C HIS A 817 19.11 5.97 33.33
N THR A 818 18.13 6.78 32.91
CA THR A 818 17.34 7.65 33.81
C THR A 818 16.46 6.84 34.76
N ALA A 819 15.88 5.73 34.32
CA ALA A 819 15.07 4.86 35.18
C ALA A 819 15.89 4.19 36.30
N GLU A 820 17.16 3.88 36.03
CA GLU A 820 18.05 3.21 36.99
C GLU A 820 18.80 4.19 37.90
N ASN A 821 19.22 5.34 37.37
CA ASN A 821 20.11 6.27 38.07
C ASN A 821 19.41 7.58 38.51
N GLY A 822 18.16 7.82 38.11
CA GLY A 822 17.48 9.10 38.34
C GLY A 822 17.87 10.14 37.29
N GLU A 823 18.04 11.41 37.70
CA GLU A 823 18.41 12.47 36.77
C GLU A 823 19.81 12.27 36.18
N ILE A 824 19.98 12.63 34.92
CA ILE A 824 21.29 12.60 34.26
C ILE A 824 22.07 13.87 34.64
N GLU A 825 22.55 13.95 35.89
CA GLU A 825 23.30 15.11 36.40
C GLU A 825 24.70 15.28 35.77
N ALA A 826 25.28 14.18 35.29
CA ALA A 826 26.70 14.08 34.94
C ALA A 826 27.08 14.60 33.55
N TRP A 827 26.12 14.95 32.69
CA TRP A 827 26.40 15.68 31.46
C TRP A 827 26.49 17.18 31.72
N ARG A 828 27.27 17.55 32.75
CA ARG A 828 27.84 18.89 32.85
C ARG A 828 29.07 18.89 31.98
N ASP A 829 29.18 19.89 31.11
CA ASP A 829 30.42 20.28 30.43
C ASP A 829 31.55 20.32 31.45
N SER A 830 32.20 19.18 31.64
CA SER A 830 33.37 19.01 32.47
C SER A 830 34.49 18.74 31.48
N ASP A 831 35.22 19.83 31.30
CA ASP A 831 36.56 19.91 30.72
C ASP A 831 36.64 19.72 29.19
N ASN A 832 36.90 20.87 28.57
CA ASN A 832 37.23 21.16 27.17
C ASN A 832 36.04 21.47 26.25
N GLU A 833 35.83 22.78 26.06
CA GLU A 833 35.55 23.37 24.75
C GLU A 833 36.63 22.94 23.72
N ASP A 834 36.77 21.64 23.46
CA ASP A 834 37.42 21.18 22.24
C ASP A 834 36.44 21.53 21.12
N GLN A 835 36.64 22.75 20.61
CA GLN A 835 36.26 23.25 19.30
C GLN A 835 35.49 22.21 18.48
N ILE A 836 34.19 22.08 18.74
CA ILE A 836 33.28 21.74 17.65
C ILE A 836 33.30 23.02 16.83
N ASP A 837 34.27 23.07 15.92
CA ASP A 837 34.48 24.14 14.97
C ASP A 837 33.12 24.53 14.41
N SER A 838 32.62 25.72 14.77
CA SER A 838 31.33 26.23 14.29
C SER A 838 31.31 26.29 12.76
N GLU A 839 32.48 26.22 12.10
CA GLU A 839 32.62 26.11 10.64
C GLU A 839 32.35 24.70 10.08
N ARG A 840 32.31 23.66 10.94
CA ARG A 840 32.03 22.25 10.57
C ARG A 840 30.68 21.73 11.04
N VAL A 841 29.84 22.56 11.65
CA VAL A 841 28.39 22.27 11.70
C VAL A 841 27.97 22.14 10.23
N PRO A 842 27.53 20.96 9.76
CA PRO A 842 27.05 20.86 8.39
C PRO A 842 25.89 21.83 8.31
N LYS A 843 26.05 22.87 7.47
CA LYS A 843 24.97 23.79 7.13
C LYS A 843 23.80 22.93 6.76
N VAL A 844 22.82 22.87 7.65
CA VAL A 844 21.58 22.21 7.35
C VAL A 844 21.05 23.08 6.24
N GLN A 845 20.97 22.59 5.00
CA GLN A 845 20.15 23.29 4.04
C GLN A 845 18.77 23.28 4.71
N PRO A 846 18.24 24.43 5.18
CA PRO A 846 16.92 24.44 5.76
C PRO A 846 16.05 23.85 4.67
N LYS A 847 15.46 22.69 4.93
CA LYS A 847 14.48 22.14 4.02
C LYS A 847 13.38 23.19 4.03
N VAL A 848 13.27 23.91 2.93
CA VAL A 848 12.27 24.95 2.67
C VAL A 848 10.92 24.36 3.06
N GLN A 849 10.51 24.64 4.29
CA GLN A 849 9.25 24.23 4.84
C GLN A 849 8.34 25.44 4.64
N HIS A 850 7.23 25.17 3.94
CA HIS A 850 6.18 26.11 3.57
C HIS A 850 6.50 27.02 2.38
N SER A 851 5.80 26.80 1.25
CA SER A 851 5.65 27.89 0.29
C SER A 851 4.25 28.10 -0.27
N GLU A 852 3.46 27.07 -0.53
CA GLU A 852 2.12 27.29 -1.13
C GLU A 852 1.10 27.81 -0.14
N LYS A 853 0.87 27.10 0.97
CA LYS A 853 -0.09 27.51 2.00
C LYS A 853 0.28 28.84 2.65
N TYR A 854 1.56 29.02 2.98
CA TYR A 854 2.05 30.30 3.51
C TYR A 854 1.88 31.45 2.51
N LEU A 855 2.19 31.23 1.23
CA LEU A 855 1.97 32.25 0.20
C LEU A 855 0.47 32.50 -0.03
N HIS A 856 -0.39 31.49 0.06
CA HIS A 856 -1.85 31.64 0.04
C HIS A 856 -2.31 32.54 1.19
N ASP A 857 -1.90 32.21 2.42
CA ASP A 857 -2.32 32.89 3.65
C ASP A 857 -1.81 34.33 3.70
N GLU A 858 -0.55 34.57 3.33
CA GLU A 858 0.02 35.93 3.28
C GLU A 858 -0.65 36.78 2.19
N LEU A 859 -0.93 36.22 1.01
CA LEU A 859 -1.67 36.92 -0.05
C LEU A 859 -3.10 37.22 0.41
N ALA A 860 -3.81 36.25 0.98
CA ALA A 860 -5.19 36.42 1.46
C ALA A 860 -5.30 37.46 2.58
N LYS A 861 -4.28 37.55 3.44
CA LYS A 861 -4.25 38.42 4.61
C LYS A 861 -3.82 39.85 4.29
N PHE A 862 -2.91 40.03 3.33
CA PHE A 862 -2.26 41.33 3.08
C PHE A 862 -2.57 41.95 1.72
N PHE A 863 -3.31 41.26 0.86
CA PHE A 863 -3.78 41.78 -0.43
C PHE A 863 -5.31 41.68 -0.50
N ASN A 864 -5.97 42.80 -0.82
CA ASN A 864 -7.40 42.80 -1.13
C ASN A 864 -7.65 42.42 -2.60
N LEU A 865 -8.92 42.29 -3.00
CA LEU A 865 -9.28 41.84 -4.37
C LEU A 865 -8.73 42.74 -5.48
N ASP A 866 -8.71 44.06 -5.28
CA ASP A 866 -8.19 45.02 -6.27
C ASP A 866 -6.66 44.93 -6.36
N GLU A 867 -5.99 44.73 -5.23
CA GLU A 867 -4.54 44.53 -5.16
C GLU A 867 -4.11 43.20 -5.79
N LEU A 868 -4.89 42.13 -5.59
CA LEU A 868 -4.67 40.84 -6.25
C LEU A 868 -4.88 40.93 -7.77
N ALA A 869 -5.89 41.69 -8.22
CA ALA A 869 -6.13 41.93 -9.65
C ALA A 869 -4.95 42.68 -10.30
N LYS A 870 -4.43 43.70 -9.60
CA LYS A 870 -3.23 44.43 -10.03
C LYS A 870 -1.99 43.53 -10.05
N LEU A 871 -1.81 42.71 -9.03
CA LEU A 871 -0.71 41.75 -8.94
C LEU A 871 -0.76 40.76 -10.12
N CYS A 872 -1.94 40.24 -10.47
CA CYS A 872 -2.15 39.36 -11.62
C CYS A 872 -1.78 40.04 -12.94
N TYR A 873 -2.20 41.30 -13.13
CA TYR A 873 -1.87 42.08 -14.33
C TYR A 873 -0.34 42.26 -14.48
N GLU A 874 0.37 42.56 -13.39
CA GLU A 874 1.81 42.78 -13.40
C GLU A 874 2.63 41.53 -13.72
N ILE A 875 2.11 40.34 -13.43
CA ILE A 875 2.77 39.05 -13.73
C ILE A 875 2.14 38.35 -14.95
N ASP A 876 1.39 39.09 -15.76
CA ASP A 876 0.76 38.64 -17.01
C ASP A 876 -0.19 37.44 -16.80
N ILE A 877 -1.14 37.61 -15.88
CA ILE A 877 -2.21 36.67 -15.56
C ILE A 877 -3.56 37.40 -15.68
N VAL A 878 -4.47 36.82 -16.46
CA VAL A 878 -5.84 37.32 -16.61
C VAL A 878 -6.63 37.02 -15.33
N TYR A 879 -6.91 38.04 -14.52
CA TYR A 879 -7.54 37.90 -13.21
C TYR A 879 -8.94 37.26 -13.26
N GLU A 880 -9.69 37.50 -14.34
CA GLU A 880 -11.04 36.96 -14.58
C GLU A 880 -11.03 35.44 -14.77
N HIS A 881 -9.88 34.84 -15.12
CA HIS A 881 -9.75 33.39 -15.27
C HIS A 881 -9.49 32.67 -13.95
N LEU A 882 -9.19 33.39 -12.87
CA LEU A 882 -9.03 32.81 -11.53
C LEU A 882 -10.42 32.63 -10.89
N SER A 883 -10.77 31.40 -10.50
CA SER A 883 -11.98 31.14 -9.71
C SER A 883 -11.88 31.69 -8.29
N GLY A 884 -12.98 32.23 -7.76
CA GLY A 884 -13.07 32.72 -6.37
C GLY A 884 -13.86 34.02 -6.23
N GLU A 885 -14.68 34.11 -5.19
CA GLU A 885 -15.54 35.28 -4.92
C GLU A 885 -14.95 36.25 -3.87
N ASN A 886 -13.91 35.82 -3.14
CA ASN A 886 -13.25 36.59 -2.08
C ASN A 886 -11.71 36.51 -2.20
N ALA A 887 -11.02 37.38 -1.47
CA ALA A 887 -9.56 37.53 -1.55
C ALA A 887 -8.82 36.22 -1.23
N GLU A 888 -9.31 35.47 -0.25
CA GLU A 888 -8.77 34.17 0.15
C GLU A 888 -8.79 33.14 -0.99
N ARG A 889 -9.96 32.92 -1.62
CA ARG A 889 -10.06 31.98 -2.75
C ARG A 889 -9.29 32.44 -3.97
N LYS A 890 -9.26 33.75 -4.24
CA LYS A 890 -8.48 34.33 -5.34
C LYS A 890 -6.97 34.19 -5.12
N ALA A 891 -6.49 34.34 -3.88
CA ALA A 891 -5.10 34.13 -3.51
C ALA A 891 -4.68 32.65 -3.67
N ILE A 892 -5.54 31.72 -3.28
CA ILE A 892 -5.32 30.28 -3.48
C ILE A 892 -5.21 29.96 -4.98
N GLU A 893 -6.19 30.37 -5.77
CA GLU A 893 -6.20 30.08 -7.21
C GLU A 893 -5.05 30.77 -7.95
N LEU A 894 -4.65 31.98 -7.53
CA LEU A 894 -3.51 32.71 -8.10
C LEU A 894 -2.21 31.93 -7.92
N VAL A 895 -1.90 31.49 -6.70
CA VAL A 895 -0.67 30.73 -6.42
C VAL A 895 -0.69 29.38 -7.15
N GLN A 896 -1.85 28.71 -7.20
CA GLN A 896 -1.99 27.46 -7.96
C GLN A 896 -1.81 27.67 -9.47
N TYR A 897 -2.34 28.77 -10.01
CA TYR A 897 -2.13 29.16 -11.40
C TYR A 897 -0.65 29.43 -11.67
N CYS A 898 0.00 30.22 -10.82
CA CYS A 898 1.43 30.50 -10.93
C CYS A 898 2.26 29.22 -10.90
N LYS A 899 1.92 28.24 -10.06
CA LYS A 899 2.59 26.93 -10.02
C LYS A 899 2.42 26.15 -11.31
N ARG A 900 1.21 26.08 -11.87
CA ARG A 900 0.93 25.37 -13.13
C ARG A 900 1.69 25.96 -14.34
N HIS A 901 2.04 27.24 -14.24
CA HIS A 901 2.65 28.01 -15.32
C HIS A 901 4.10 28.45 -15.03
N ASP A 902 4.73 27.90 -13.98
CA ASP A 902 6.10 28.22 -13.56
C ASP A 902 6.37 29.73 -13.30
N LYS A 903 5.36 30.44 -12.80
CA LYS A 903 5.40 31.88 -12.46
C LYS A 903 5.51 32.14 -10.95
N THR A 904 5.71 31.11 -10.12
CA THR A 904 5.76 31.24 -8.64
C THR A 904 6.92 32.14 -8.19
N ALA A 905 8.08 32.05 -8.85
CA ALA A 905 9.22 32.92 -8.58
C ALA A 905 8.89 34.40 -8.82
N THR A 906 8.26 34.68 -9.96
CA THR A 906 7.84 36.02 -10.36
C THR A 906 6.81 36.59 -9.40
N LEU A 907 5.85 35.78 -8.95
CA LEU A 907 4.85 36.18 -7.96
C LEU A 907 5.52 36.58 -6.64
N ILE A 908 6.43 35.76 -6.12
CA ILE A 908 7.16 36.04 -4.86
C ILE A 908 8.02 37.31 -4.99
N GLU A 909 8.68 37.53 -6.12
CA GLU A 909 9.48 38.72 -6.36
C GLU A 909 8.63 40.00 -6.38
N HIS A 910 7.43 39.95 -6.99
CA HIS A 910 6.49 41.07 -6.96
C HIS A 910 5.93 41.30 -5.55
N CYS A 911 5.61 40.26 -4.79
CA CYS A 911 5.18 40.38 -3.39
C CYS A 911 6.27 41.03 -2.52
N LYS A 912 7.54 40.64 -2.72
CA LYS A 912 8.71 41.26 -2.05
C LYS A 912 8.82 42.74 -2.33
N ARG A 913 8.59 43.15 -3.59
CA ARG A 913 8.65 44.56 -3.99
C ARG A 913 7.51 45.39 -3.40
N GLU A 914 6.30 44.87 -3.40
CA GLU A 914 5.10 45.58 -2.92
C GLU A 914 5.03 45.65 -1.39
N ARG A 915 5.61 44.67 -0.68
CA ARG A 915 5.60 44.59 0.80
C ARG A 915 7.00 44.21 1.34
N PRO A 916 8.00 45.10 1.26
CA PRO A 916 9.39 44.79 1.61
C PRO A 916 9.64 44.58 3.11
N SER A 917 8.72 45.01 3.98
CA SER A 917 8.79 44.81 5.43
C SER A 917 8.29 43.45 5.92
N ARG A 918 7.80 42.59 5.02
CA ARG A 918 7.34 41.24 5.33
C ARG A 918 8.42 40.21 5.01
N ASP A 919 8.48 39.16 5.81
CA ASP A 919 9.42 38.09 5.58
C ASP A 919 8.90 37.13 4.49
N TRP A 920 9.28 37.46 3.26
CA TRP A 920 9.14 36.59 2.09
C TRP A 920 10.41 35.75 1.83
N HIS A 921 11.43 35.79 2.71
CA HIS A 921 12.74 35.17 2.50
C HIS A 921 12.75 33.67 2.74
N ASN A 922 11.78 33.12 3.49
CA ASN A 922 11.61 31.68 3.67
C ASN A 922 10.97 30.97 2.45
N LEU A 923 10.59 31.74 1.43
CA LEU A 923 10.13 31.25 0.13
C LEU A 923 11.29 31.37 -0.87
N GLN A 924 12.26 30.45 -0.82
CA GLN A 924 13.26 30.30 -1.87
C GLN A 924 12.91 29.14 -2.81
N LEU A 925 13.29 29.33 -4.08
CA LEU A 925 13.06 28.43 -5.22
C LEU A 925 13.50 26.99 -4.98
#